data_AF-A0A3M0WR07-F1
#
_entry.id   AF-A0A3M0WR07-F1
#
_cell.length_a   1.000
_cell.length_b   1.000
_cell.length_c   1.000
_cell.angle_alpha   90.00
_cell.angle_beta   90.00
_cell.angle_gamma   90.00
#
_symmetry.space_group_name_H-M   'P 1'
#
loop_
_entity.id
_entity.type
_entity.pdbx_description
1 polymer ?
#
loop_
_entity_poly.entity_id
_entity_poly.type
_entity_poly.pdbx_seq_one_letter_code
_entity_poly.pdbx_strand_id
1 'polypeptide(L)'
;LLLLTMTACQRNVPTETAVTPTIFANISRQAGITHTRSGNGRAIGQAWGDYNQDGWLDFYVTDTAGPNTLFRSSGDGTFSRPPIADTVALPQAYSGGASFADYDNDGWPDLFVANWGQNTLFHNDKGQGFTDVTAQAGLAADEANSQTASWGDYDNDGWLDLYVANWSCYPQCGRPSQGESDRLYHNNGDGTFTDVTHLLNGQTYGAGFVATFTDYDNDGDLDIYLVNDEFLFPIGNKLWRNDGPGCDGHCFTEISAQAGANTKVMGMGLATADYDNDTDFDFYFSNAGPMTLLQNQGNGTFTDVAAQAGVDVPNGIAWGTAAFDYDNDGWQDLYLAVMTTANHKGLAANPLFHNNGDGTFSRILSGSGAADVGPTMGVATADFDNDGWVDLLIGNKDDGYSLLRNQLGDQLENHWLTVRLVGGGPVNRDAVGAKVTVTMPNGVTQVREVQNGSSLGAGNDLALHFGLGTAVTIPTLTITWPDGRSQHFTNVPADRQITLPYPIDPAAEAAQREALYNNTEPVPANAAAFGRNLALALGLMAVIVLLARLRLAWQPVHVTAVLLSGVAALLIGIVWVGNNARPATAQPADRELAALLSQANVTLPERLPSPNAAKVALGEALFWDPILSGNKDIACATCHHPLAATGDGLSLSIGTGGVGIGTERVMVNGRQLLIPRNATPIYNLALAGMDTLFWDGRVQGTATSGIDTPANDDLPFGLDNAIAAQAMFPVTSREEMRGHRGDRDIFGERNELASFSSHQWPQIWDGIMSRVLEIPAYRQLFQAAYPDVPLDKLGFEHAANAIAAYQMETFTFLDSPWDLYLQGDAAALSAEQLAGAKLFFGKAGCARCHNGPLLS
;
A
#
# COMPACT_ATOMS: atom_id res chain seq x y z
N LEU A 1 46.72 39.13 -20.37
CA LEU A 1 45.82 39.11 -21.56
C LEU A 1 45.03 37.80 -21.57
N LEU A 2 44.34 37.52 -20.46
CA LEU A 2 43.61 36.27 -20.18
C LEU A 2 42.44 36.61 -19.24
N LEU A 3 41.69 37.62 -19.67
CA LEU A 3 40.52 38.22 -19.02
C LEU A 3 39.80 39.01 -20.11
N LEU A 4 39.02 38.31 -20.95
CA LEU A 4 38.02 38.81 -21.92
C LEU A 4 37.73 37.68 -22.92
N THR A 5 36.77 36.80 -22.60
CA THR A 5 35.94 35.96 -23.53
C THR A 5 35.14 34.91 -22.74
N MET A 6 34.37 35.34 -21.74
CA MET A 6 33.36 34.52 -21.05
C MET A 6 32.06 35.33 -20.94
N THR A 7 31.52 35.74 -22.08
CA THR A 7 30.19 36.36 -22.20
C THR A 7 29.60 36.01 -23.56
N ALA A 8 29.14 34.75 -23.71
CA ALA A 8 28.10 34.34 -24.67
C ALA A 8 27.91 32.82 -24.64
N CYS A 9 27.23 32.30 -23.61
CA CYS A 9 26.45 31.06 -23.68
C CYS A 9 25.51 30.99 -22.46
N GLN A 10 24.61 31.97 -22.35
CA GLN A 10 23.33 31.72 -21.68
C GLN A 10 22.42 31.11 -22.75
N ARG A 11 22.38 29.77 -22.79
CA ARG A 11 21.26 29.03 -23.37
C ARG A 11 20.64 28.22 -22.23
N ASN A 12 19.36 28.52 -21.99
CA ASN A 12 18.40 27.84 -21.14
C ASN A 12 18.87 26.47 -20.62
N VAL A 13 19.29 26.45 -19.35
CA VAL A 13 19.20 25.25 -18.53
C VAL A 13 17.70 25.08 -18.24
N PRO A 14 17.05 23.98 -18.64
CA PRO A 14 15.74 23.66 -18.13
C PRO A 14 15.87 23.55 -16.60
N THR A 15 15.03 24.30 -15.88
CA THR A 15 14.82 24.09 -14.45
C THR A 15 14.70 22.60 -14.18
N GLU A 16 15.45 22.09 -13.20
CA GLU A 16 15.25 20.76 -12.63
C GLU A 16 13.76 20.49 -12.51
N THR A 17 13.29 19.48 -13.23
CA THR A 17 11.96 18.90 -12.99
C THR A 17 11.95 18.46 -11.55
N ALA A 18 11.22 19.18 -10.70
CA ALA A 18 10.94 18.76 -9.34
C ALA A 18 10.40 17.33 -9.42
N VAL A 19 11.08 16.39 -8.79
CA VAL A 19 10.56 15.04 -8.57
C VAL A 19 9.35 15.25 -7.67
N THR A 20 8.15 15.01 -8.18
CA THR A 20 6.94 15.01 -7.35
C THR A 20 7.16 13.98 -6.23
N PRO A 21 7.07 14.36 -4.95
CA PRO A 21 7.20 13.41 -3.88
C PRO A 21 6.18 12.28 -4.00
N THR A 22 6.59 11.07 -3.62
CA THR A 22 5.64 9.96 -3.44
C THR A 22 4.77 10.29 -2.23
N ILE A 23 3.46 10.44 -2.47
CA ILE A 23 2.46 10.79 -1.46
C ILE A 23 2.06 9.54 -0.69
N PHE A 24 1.66 8.50 -1.42
CA PHE A 24 1.24 7.22 -0.89
C PHE A 24 2.25 6.12 -1.23
N ALA A 25 2.53 5.23 -0.30
CA ALA A 25 3.27 4.01 -0.55
C ALA A 25 2.37 2.78 -0.35
N ASN A 26 2.41 1.84 -1.30
CA ASN A 26 1.77 0.55 -1.09
C ASN A 26 2.61 -0.27 -0.10
N ILE A 27 2.11 -0.37 1.13
CA ILE A 27 2.78 -1.07 2.24
C ILE A 27 2.18 -2.44 2.51
N SER A 28 1.23 -2.93 1.70
CA SER A 28 0.47 -4.17 1.97
C SER A 28 1.37 -5.33 2.42
N ARG A 29 2.49 -5.55 1.73
CA ARG A 29 3.49 -6.57 2.11
C ARG A 29 4.16 -6.29 3.45
N GLN A 30 4.64 -5.05 3.64
CA GLN A 30 5.30 -4.64 4.88
C GLN A 30 4.35 -4.75 6.08
N ALA A 31 3.07 -4.49 5.83
CA ALA A 31 1.98 -4.60 6.78
C ALA A 31 1.48 -6.05 6.97
N GLY A 32 2.08 -7.07 6.34
CA GLY A 32 1.65 -8.47 6.51
C GLY A 32 0.37 -8.87 5.76
N ILE A 33 -0.14 -8.00 4.88
CA ILE A 33 -1.33 -8.22 4.05
C ILE A 33 -0.90 -8.94 2.78
N THR A 34 -0.73 -10.27 2.87
CA THR A 34 -0.20 -11.11 1.78
C THR A 34 -1.24 -11.94 1.05
N HIS A 35 -2.37 -12.25 1.70
CA HIS A 35 -3.46 -13.03 1.10
C HIS A 35 -4.82 -12.42 1.43
N THR A 36 -5.35 -11.60 0.53
CA THR A 36 -6.64 -10.92 0.74
C THR A 36 -7.80 -11.64 0.05
N ARG A 37 -7.51 -12.56 -0.89
CA ARG A 37 -8.53 -13.27 -1.67
C ARG A 37 -8.00 -14.50 -2.38
N SER A 38 -8.90 -15.39 -2.81
CA SER A 38 -8.53 -16.66 -3.47
C SER A 38 -8.89 -16.75 -4.96
N GLY A 39 -9.62 -15.77 -5.52
CA GLY A 39 -10.13 -15.80 -6.90
C GLY A 39 -9.94 -14.52 -7.72
N ASN A 40 -10.19 -14.60 -9.04
CA ASN A 40 -10.02 -13.51 -10.01
C ASN A 40 -11.34 -12.73 -10.26
N GLY A 41 -11.90 -12.14 -9.21
CA GLY A 41 -13.21 -11.48 -9.24
C GLY A 41 -13.17 -9.97 -8.95
N ARG A 42 -14.31 -9.41 -8.53
CA ARG A 42 -14.38 -8.02 -8.05
C ARG A 42 -13.84 -7.97 -6.62
N ALA A 43 -13.13 -6.89 -6.27
CA ALA A 43 -12.70 -6.57 -4.90
C ALA A 43 -13.27 -5.19 -4.60
N ILE A 44 -14.41 -5.15 -3.91
CA ILE A 44 -15.24 -3.95 -3.77
C ILE A 44 -15.50 -3.64 -2.29
N GLY A 45 -15.79 -4.67 -1.49
CA GLY A 45 -16.20 -4.47 -0.10
C GLY A 45 -15.01 -4.40 0.84
N GLN A 46 -14.94 -3.34 1.64
CA GLN A 46 -13.94 -3.20 2.69
C GLN A 46 -14.46 -2.34 3.84
N ALA A 47 -14.20 -2.72 5.08
CA ALA A 47 -14.65 -1.97 6.25
C ALA A 47 -13.54 -1.82 7.28
N TRP A 48 -13.32 -0.60 7.76
CA TRP A 48 -12.48 -0.31 8.92
C TRP A 48 -13.31 -0.38 10.20
N GLY A 49 -12.74 -0.92 11.28
CA GLY A 49 -13.37 -0.92 12.60
C GLY A 49 -12.50 -1.58 13.65
N ASP A 50 -12.43 -1.02 14.85
CA ASP A 50 -11.76 -1.63 16.00
C ASP A 50 -12.73 -2.61 16.69
N TYR A 51 -12.86 -3.82 16.12
CA TYR A 51 -13.82 -4.81 16.63
C TYR A 51 -13.46 -5.31 18.03
N ASN A 52 -12.21 -5.12 18.46
CA ASN A 52 -11.67 -5.71 19.67
C ASN A 52 -11.35 -4.69 20.78
N GLN A 53 -11.60 -3.41 20.50
CA GLN A 53 -11.37 -2.25 21.37
C GLN A 53 -9.93 -2.17 21.92
N ASP A 54 -8.94 -2.55 21.11
CA ASP A 54 -7.53 -2.41 21.49
C ASP A 54 -6.93 -1.03 21.13
N GLY A 55 -7.75 -0.17 20.54
CA GLY A 55 -7.39 1.19 20.14
C GLY A 55 -6.77 1.29 18.75
N TRP A 56 -6.70 0.17 18.02
CA TRP A 56 -6.17 0.12 16.66
C TRP A 56 -7.24 -0.35 15.69
N LEU A 57 -7.33 0.30 14.53
CA LEU A 57 -8.30 -0.10 13.52
C LEU A 57 -7.92 -1.45 12.92
N ASP A 58 -8.86 -2.37 12.97
CA ASP A 58 -8.84 -3.62 12.21
C ASP A 58 -9.58 -3.39 10.88
N PHE A 59 -9.55 -4.37 9.97
CA PHE A 59 -10.35 -4.28 8.76
C PHE A 59 -10.86 -5.62 8.26
N TYR A 60 -11.99 -5.57 7.55
CA TYR A 60 -12.62 -6.71 6.91
C TYR A 60 -12.73 -6.47 5.40
N VAL A 61 -12.41 -7.48 4.59
CA VAL A 61 -12.50 -7.42 3.13
C VAL A 61 -13.36 -8.54 2.56
N THR A 62 -14.12 -8.21 1.52
CA THR A 62 -15.02 -9.17 0.85
C THR A 62 -14.39 -9.82 -0.37
N ASP A 63 -14.88 -11.01 -0.75
CA ASP A 63 -14.57 -11.65 -2.02
C ASP A 63 -15.86 -12.09 -2.73
N THR A 64 -15.97 -11.78 -4.02
CA THR A 64 -17.08 -12.23 -4.86
C THR A 64 -16.91 -13.66 -5.39
N ALA A 65 -15.84 -14.37 -5.01
CA ALA A 65 -15.55 -15.70 -5.54
C ALA A 65 -14.83 -16.62 -4.54
N GLY A 66 -14.80 -16.26 -3.26
CA GLY A 66 -14.02 -16.94 -2.24
C GLY A 66 -14.40 -16.48 -0.83
N PRO A 67 -13.67 -16.94 0.21
CA PRO A 67 -13.91 -16.48 1.57
C PRO A 67 -13.50 -15.01 1.75
N ASN A 68 -14.31 -14.29 2.51
CA ASN A 68 -13.98 -12.99 3.06
C ASN A 68 -12.89 -13.13 4.13
N THR A 69 -12.22 -12.02 4.47
CA THR A 69 -11.11 -12.04 5.43
C THR A 69 -11.17 -10.87 6.40
N LEU A 70 -11.14 -11.18 7.70
CA LEU A 70 -10.86 -10.22 8.77
C LEU A 70 -9.34 -10.17 9.02
N PHE A 71 -8.81 -8.96 9.11
CA PHE A 71 -7.43 -8.67 9.49
C PHE A 71 -7.42 -7.88 10.78
N ARG A 72 -6.61 -8.34 11.74
CA ARG A 72 -6.38 -7.68 13.02
C ARG A 72 -5.06 -6.91 12.99
N SER A 73 -5.07 -5.65 13.41
CA SER A 73 -3.88 -4.83 13.64
C SER A 73 -3.10 -5.31 14.86
N SER A 74 -1.78 -5.20 14.79
CA SER A 74 -0.89 -5.39 15.94
C SER A 74 -0.52 -4.07 16.62
N GLY A 75 -1.00 -2.94 16.10
CA GLY A 75 -0.71 -1.58 16.58
C GLY A 75 0.69 -1.06 16.24
N ASP A 76 1.44 -1.78 15.40
CA ASP A 76 2.78 -1.42 14.92
C ASP A 76 2.83 -1.23 13.40
N GLY A 77 1.66 -1.04 12.79
CA GLY A 77 1.46 -0.95 11.34
C GLY A 77 1.38 -2.29 10.61
N THR A 78 1.42 -3.42 11.34
CA THR A 78 1.24 -4.76 10.77
C THR A 78 -0.11 -5.37 11.10
N PHE A 79 -0.59 -6.22 10.19
CA PHE A 79 -1.85 -6.93 10.27
C PHE A 79 -1.64 -8.44 10.18
N SER A 80 -2.51 -9.18 10.83
CA SER A 80 -2.55 -10.64 10.76
C SER A 80 -3.97 -11.15 10.69
N ARG A 81 -4.18 -12.35 10.15
CA ARG A 81 -5.49 -13.01 10.14
C ARG A 81 -5.71 -13.72 11.49
N PRO A 82 -6.59 -13.22 12.38
CA PRO A 82 -6.83 -13.89 13.66
C PRO A 82 -7.63 -15.19 13.45
N PRO A 83 -7.60 -16.14 14.41
CA PRO A 83 -8.42 -17.36 14.32
C PRO A 83 -9.93 -17.10 14.14
N ILE A 84 -10.44 -15.98 14.67
CA ILE A 84 -11.86 -15.61 14.54
C ILE A 84 -12.23 -15.27 13.08
N ALA A 85 -11.26 -14.94 12.24
CA ALA A 85 -11.51 -14.62 10.83
C ALA A 85 -12.21 -15.77 10.09
N ASP A 86 -11.99 -17.02 10.50
CA ASP A 86 -12.66 -18.19 9.90
C ASP A 86 -14.16 -18.24 10.20
N THR A 87 -14.64 -17.60 11.29
CA THR A 87 -16.06 -17.63 11.67
C THR A 87 -16.90 -16.62 10.89
N VAL A 88 -16.26 -15.57 10.37
CA VAL A 88 -16.88 -14.53 9.54
C VAL A 88 -16.50 -14.65 8.06
N ALA A 89 -15.77 -15.70 7.67
CA ALA A 89 -15.23 -15.84 6.31
C ALA A 89 -16.28 -16.08 5.22
N LEU A 90 -17.48 -16.55 5.57
CA LEU A 90 -18.59 -16.80 4.63
C LEU A 90 -18.16 -17.47 3.29
N PRO A 91 -17.49 -18.64 3.30
CA PRO A 91 -16.79 -19.20 2.13
C PRO A 91 -17.70 -19.62 0.96
N GLN A 92 -19.03 -19.56 1.14
CA GLN A 92 -20.03 -19.87 0.11
C GLN A 92 -20.84 -18.64 -0.32
N ALA A 93 -20.62 -17.49 0.32
CA ALA A 93 -21.29 -16.25 -0.01
C ALA A 93 -20.58 -15.53 -1.16
N TYR A 94 -21.34 -14.70 -1.86
CA TYR A 94 -20.83 -13.75 -2.83
C TYR A 94 -20.95 -12.37 -2.22
N SER A 95 -19.89 -11.83 -1.62
CA SER A 95 -19.99 -10.61 -0.79
C SER A 95 -19.55 -9.36 -1.57
N GLY A 96 -20.43 -8.36 -1.64
CA GLY A 96 -20.25 -7.13 -2.41
C GLY A 96 -19.80 -5.92 -1.59
N GLY A 97 -20.13 -5.90 -0.29
CA GLY A 97 -19.83 -4.79 0.62
C GLY A 97 -19.78 -5.23 2.07
N ALA A 98 -19.18 -4.42 2.93
CA ALA A 98 -19.19 -4.63 4.37
C ALA A 98 -19.16 -3.28 5.11
N SER A 99 -19.71 -3.26 6.33
CA SER A 99 -19.60 -2.13 7.25
C SER A 99 -19.58 -2.62 8.69
N PHE A 100 -18.87 -1.89 9.55
CA PHE A 100 -18.97 -2.04 10.99
C PHE A 100 -19.97 -1.01 11.54
N ALA A 101 -20.84 -1.41 12.45
CA ALA A 101 -21.80 -0.54 13.12
C ALA A 101 -22.19 -1.14 14.48
N ASP A 102 -22.28 -0.33 15.54
CA ASP A 102 -22.83 -0.77 16.83
C ASP A 102 -24.36 -0.64 16.80
N TYR A 103 -25.03 -1.66 16.24
CA TYR A 103 -26.48 -1.60 16.01
C TYR A 103 -27.30 -1.76 17.30
N ASP A 104 -26.72 -2.34 18.36
CA ASP A 104 -27.39 -2.60 19.63
C ASP A 104 -26.91 -1.72 20.80
N ASN A 105 -26.10 -0.70 20.49
CA ASN A 105 -25.58 0.32 21.40
C ASN A 105 -24.74 -0.23 22.59
N ASP A 106 -24.25 -1.47 22.49
CA ASP A 106 -23.55 -2.14 23.59
C ASP A 106 -22.07 -1.71 23.74
N GLY A 107 -21.58 -0.93 22.77
CA GLY A 107 -20.25 -0.37 22.68
C GLY A 107 -19.33 -1.11 21.71
N TRP A 108 -19.71 -2.28 21.18
CA TRP A 108 -18.85 -3.13 20.37
C TRP A 108 -19.30 -3.10 18.90
N PRO A 109 -18.44 -2.68 17.96
CA PRO A 109 -18.84 -2.64 16.55
C PRO A 109 -19.20 -4.04 16.03
N ASP A 110 -20.41 -4.19 15.54
CA ASP A 110 -20.92 -5.39 14.87
C ASP A 110 -20.57 -5.35 13.38
N LEU A 111 -20.59 -6.51 12.72
CA LEU A 111 -20.20 -6.62 11.30
C LEU A 111 -21.41 -6.96 10.44
N PHE A 112 -21.72 -6.09 9.48
CA PHE A 112 -22.69 -6.38 8.43
C PHE A 112 -21.99 -6.66 7.10
N VAL A 113 -22.42 -7.72 6.42
CA VAL A 113 -21.90 -8.13 5.12
C VAL A 113 -23.02 -8.15 4.10
N ALA A 114 -22.92 -7.26 3.11
CA ALA A 114 -23.82 -7.19 1.97
C ALA A 114 -23.46 -8.30 0.97
N ASN A 115 -24.40 -9.20 0.73
CA ASN A 115 -24.22 -10.39 -0.10
C ASN A 115 -25.10 -10.34 -1.36
N TRP A 116 -24.70 -11.10 -2.37
CA TRP A 116 -25.56 -11.44 -3.50
C TRP A 116 -26.38 -12.67 -3.14
N GLY A 117 -27.55 -12.43 -2.55
CA GLY A 117 -28.32 -13.40 -1.78
C GLY A 117 -28.55 -12.87 -0.36
N GLN A 118 -28.76 -13.77 0.60
CA GLN A 118 -29.01 -13.37 1.98
C GLN A 118 -27.82 -12.61 2.58
N ASN A 119 -28.06 -11.38 3.03
CA ASN A 119 -27.10 -10.57 3.81
C ASN A 119 -26.77 -11.24 5.15
N THR A 120 -25.68 -10.83 5.79
CA THR A 120 -25.31 -11.39 7.10
C THR A 120 -25.02 -10.28 8.10
N LEU A 121 -25.69 -10.32 9.26
CA LEU A 121 -25.39 -9.48 10.42
C LEU A 121 -24.75 -10.34 11.51
N PHE A 122 -23.54 -9.96 11.90
CA PHE A 122 -22.78 -10.60 12.96
C PHE A 122 -22.72 -9.72 14.19
N HIS A 123 -23.33 -10.17 15.29
CA HIS A 123 -23.18 -9.53 16.60
C HIS A 123 -21.77 -9.79 17.15
N ASN A 124 -21.10 -8.75 17.64
CA ASN A 124 -19.79 -8.84 18.23
C ASN A 124 -19.87 -9.28 19.70
N ASP A 125 -19.33 -10.46 20.01
CA ASP A 125 -19.28 -11.02 21.37
C ASP A 125 -18.16 -10.38 22.21
N LYS A 126 -18.08 -9.04 22.22
CA LYS A 126 -17.16 -8.22 23.00
C LYS A 126 -15.69 -8.48 22.69
N GLY A 127 -15.37 -8.51 21.40
CA GLY A 127 -14.05 -8.78 20.85
C GLY A 127 -13.61 -10.25 20.97
N GLN A 128 -14.44 -11.14 21.53
CA GLN A 128 -14.12 -12.56 21.68
C GLN A 128 -14.54 -13.42 20.48
N GLY A 129 -15.37 -12.88 19.60
CA GLY A 129 -15.92 -13.58 18.45
C GLY A 129 -17.11 -12.86 17.87
N PHE A 130 -17.75 -13.51 16.90
CA PHE A 130 -18.95 -13.01 16.24
C PHE A 130 -20.02 -14.10 16.21
N THR A 131 -21.27 -13.70 16.43
CA THR A 131 -22.45 -14.55 16.34
C THR A 131 -23.34 -14.08 15.19
N ASP A 132 -23.66 -14.96 14.23
CA ASP A 132 -24.62 -14.64 13.17
C ASP A 132 -26.03 -14.50 13.77
N VAL A 133 -26.55 -13.27 13.73
CA VAL A 133 -27.86 -12.90 14.26
C VAL A 133 -28.88 -12.57 13.16
N THR A 134 -28.54 -12.77 11.89
CA THR A 134 -29.34 -12.33 10.72
C THR A 134 -30.82 -12.71 10.82
N ALA A 135 -31.10 -13.96 11.17
CA ALA A 135 -32.48 -14.45 11.30
C ALA A 135 -33.19 -13.94 12.55
N GLN A 136 -32.45 -13.76 13.65
CA GLN A 136 -33.02 -13.25 14.91
C GLN A 136 -33.31 -11.75 14.80
N ALA A 137 -32.44 -11.01 14.11
CA ALA A 137 -32.59 -9.60 13.82
C ALA A 137 -33.69 -9.29 12.79
N GLY A 138 -34.28 -10.30 12.14
CA GLY A 138 -35.36 -10.10 11.16
C GLY A 138 -34.88 -9.74 9.74
N LEU A 139 -33.59 -9.84 9.46
CA LEU A 139 -32.98 -9.44 8.18
C LEU A 139 -32.86 -10.57 7.14
N ALA A 140 -33.18 -11.81 7.52
CA ALA A 140 -33.02 -12.99 6.67
C ALA A 140 -33.91 -13.00 5.39
N ALA A 141 -34.90 -12.11 5.30
CA ALA A 141 -35.85 -12.07 4.18
C ALA A 141 -35.34 -11.30 2.96
N ASP A 142 -34.28 -10.50 3.08
CA ASP A 142 -33.66 -9.86 1.91
C ASP A 142 -32.64 -10.82 1.29
N GLU A 143 -33.00 -11.36 0.12
CA GLU A 143 -32.17 -12.27 -0.68
C GLU A 143 -31.75 -11.62 -2.01
N ALA A 144 -31.86 -10.28 -2.11
CA ALA A 144 -31.47 -9.53 -3.30
C ALA A 144 -29.94 -9.44 -3.48
N ASN A 145 -29.49 -8.72 -4.52
CA ASN A 145 -28.07 -8.52 -4.76
C ASN A 145 -27.58 -7.22 -4.11
N SER A 146 -27.45 -7.24 -2.79
CA SER A 146 -26.98 -6.10 -2.00
C SER A 146 -25.54 -5.72 -2.36
N GLN A 147 -25.31 -4.42 -2.54
CA GLN A 147 -23.98 -3.87 -2.85
C GLN A 147 -23.40 -3.12 -1.64
N THR A 148 -24.23 -2.40 -0.89
CA THR A 148 -23.84 -1.59 0.26
C THR A 148 -24.90 -1.63 1.34
N ALA A 149 -24.44 -1.33 2.56
CA ALA A 149 -25.26 -1.03 3.72
C ALA A 149 -24.82 0.31 4.29
N SER A 150 -25.80 1.17 4.53
CA SER A 150 -25.60 2.49 5.15
C SER A 150 -26.45 2.55 6.41
N TRP A 151 -25.86 3.09 7.48
CA TRP A 151 -26.46 3.16 8.79
C TRP A 151 -26.72 4.63 9.15
N GLY A 152 -27.85 4.90 9.76
CA GLY A 152 -28.26 6.24 10.18
C GLY A 152 -29.47 6.17 11.09
N ASP A 153 -29.63 7.13 11.98
CA ASP A 153 -30.75 7.24 12.92
C ASP A 153 -31.76 8.22 12.31
N TYR A 154 -32.66 7.73 11.46
CA TYR A 154 -33.49 8.62 10.62
C TYR A 154 -34.65 9.23 11.40
N ASP A 155 -35.10 8.58 12.48
CA ASP A 155 -36.20 9.05 13.32
C ASP A 155 -35.75 9.62 14.68
N ASN A 156 -34.43 9.79 14.85
CA ASN A 156 -33.80 10.42 16.02
C ASN A 156 -34.20 9.71 17.33
N ASP A 157 -34.28 8.38 17.30
CA ASP A 157 -34.67 7.54 18.43
C ASP A 157 -33.48 7.00 19.24
N GLY A 158 -32.26 7.22 18.75
CA GLY A 158 -31.00 6.81 19.37
C GLY A 158 -30.50 5.44 18.93
N TRP A 159 -31.11 4.80 17.93
CA TRP A 159 -30.69 3.52 17.37
C TRP A 159 -30.33 3.67 15.89
N LEU A 160 -29.31 2.96 15.44
CA LEU A 160 -28.96 2.97 14.02
C LEU A 160 -29.96 2.13 13.22
N ASP A 161 -30.66 2.78 12.30
CA ASP A 161 -31.43 2.16 11.23
C ASP A 161 -30.51 1.76 10.07
N LEU A 162 -31.03 0.91 9.17
CA LEU A 162 -30.25 0.30 8.09
C LEU A 162 -30.92 0.53 6.74
N TYR A 163 -30.17 1.12 5.81
CA TYR A 163 -30.51 1.14 4.39
C TYR A 163 -29.63 0.16 3.61
N VAL A 164 -30.25 -0.72 2.84
CA VAL A 164 -29.55 -1.69 1.97
C VAL A 164 -29.83 -1.35 0.51
N ALA A 165 -28.79 -0.98 -0.24
CA ALA A 165 -28.89 -0.73 -1.67
C ALA A 165 -28.71 -2.04 -2.44
N ASN A 166 -29.72 -2.37 -3.25
CA ASN A 166 -29.84 -3.61 -3.98
C ASN A 166 -29.67 -3.36 -5.49
N TRP A 167 -28.67 -4.03 -6.07
CA TRP A 167 -28.46 -4.03 -7.51
C TRP A 167 -29.19 -5.21 -8.15
N SER A 168 -29.43 -5.15 -9.46
CA SER A 168 -30.22 -6.16 -10.16
C SER A 168 -29.47 -7.49 -10.30
N CYS A 169 -30.10 -8.63 -10.05
CA CYS A 169 -29.52 -9.96 -10.32
C CYS A 169 -29.42 -10.36 -11.81
N TYR A 170 -29.48 -9.40 -12.73
CA TYR A 170 -29.36 -9.64 -14.17
C TYR A 170 -27.93 -10.11 -14.53
N PRO A 171 -27.74 -11.16 -15.37
CA PRO A 171 -28.76 -11.88 -16.15
C PRO A 171 -29.37 -13.12 -15.47
N GLN A 172 -28.93 -13.47 -14.26
CA GLN A 172 -29.28 -14.73 -13.57
C GLN A 172 -30.79 -14.85 -13.31
N CYS A 173 -31.46 -13.75 -12.98
CA CYS A 173 -32.89 -13.70 -12.67
C CYS A 173 -33.78 -13.15 -13.82
N GLY A 174 -33.21 -13.00 -15.04
CA GLY A 174 -33.88 -12.28 -16.13
C GLY A 174 -33.83 -10.76 -15.92
N ARG A 175 -34.26 -9.96 -16.91
CA ARG A 175 -34.31 -8.49 -16.78
C ARG A 175 -35.61 -8.14 -16.04
N PRO A 176 -35.58 -7.65 -14.79
CA PRO A 176 -36.80 -7.22 -14.12
C PRO A 176 -37.39 -6.03 -14.87
N SER A 177 -38.70 -5.77 -14.72
CA SER A 177 -39.31 -4.56 -15.28
C SER A 177 -39.00 -3.29 -14.47
N GLN A 178 -38.47 -3.42 -13.25
CA GLN A 178 -38.24 -2.30 -12.32
C GLN A 178 -36.92 -2.35 -11.52
N GLY A 179 -36.13 -3.42 -11.60
CA GLY A 179 -34.93 -3.63 -10.76
C GLY A 179 -35.21 -4.45 -9.51
N GLU A 180 -34.19 -4.65 -8.66
CA GLU A 180 -34.43 -5.11 -7.28
C GLU A 180 -34.87 -3.92 -6.43
N SER A 181 -35.58 -4.18 -5.33
CA SER A 181 -35.94 -3.11 -4.40
C SER A 181 -34.85 -2.94 -3.35
N ASP A 182 -34.41 -1.71 -3.16
CA ASP A 182 -33.68 -1.31 -1.96
C ASP A 182 -34.58 -1.51 -0.72
N ARG A 183 -33.95 -1.59 0.46
CA ARG A 183 -34.65 -1.76 1.74
C ARG A 183 -34.26 -0.69 2.74
N LEU A 184 -35.26 -0.17 3.45
CA LEU A 184 -35.06 0.63 4.66
C LEU A 184 -35.61 -0.14 5.85
N TYR A 185 -34.79 -0.33 6.86
CA TYR A 185 -35.08 -1.08 8.07
C TYR A 185 -35.00 -0.17 9.29
N HIS A 186 -36.09 -0.09 10.04
CA HIS A 186 -36.11 0.57 11.34
C HIS A 186 -35.57 -0.37 12.42
N ASN A 187 -34.67 0.11 13.28
CA ASN A 187 -34.16 -0.65 14.41
C ASN A 187 -35.09 -0.52 15.62
N ASN A 188 -35.68 -1.62 16.07
CA ASN A 188 -36.69 -1.58 17.14
C ASN A 188 -36.07 -1.39 18.56
N GLY A 189 -34.74 -1.27 18.68
CA GLY A 189 -34.02 -1.10 19.95
C GLY A 189 -33.97 -2.35 20.84
N ASP A 190 -34.36 -3.50 20.32
CA ASP A 190 -34.35 -4.80 21.00
C ASP A 190 -33.49 -5.86 20.28
N GLY A 191 -32.66 -5.41 19.35
CA GLY A 191 -31.82 -6.24 18.49
C GLY A 191 -32.53 -6.76 17.24
N THR A 192 -33.74 -6.27 16.94
CA THR A 192 -34.51 -6.64 15.74
C THR A 192 -34.82 -5.44 14.85
N PHE A 193 -35.04 -5.71 13.57
CA PHE A 193 -35.38 -4.72 12.55
C PHE A 193 -36.77 -4.94 11.96
N THR A 194 -37.44 -3.83 11.62
CA THR A 194 -38.70 -3.80 10.88
C THR A 194 -38.48 -3.21 9.50
N ASP A 195 -38.88 -3.91 8.43
CA ASP A 195 -38.88 -3.34 7.07
C ASP A 195 -39.92 -2.20 6.99
N VAL A 196 -39.42 -0.98 6.81
CA VAL A 196 -40.21 0.26 6.67
C VAL A 196 -40.00 0.91 5.30
N THR A 197 -39.59 0.13 4.30
CA THR A 197 -39.36 0.60 2.91
C THR A 197 -40.57 1.34 2.32
N HIS A 198 -41.78 1.06 2.81
CA HIS A 198 -43.00 1.75 2.38
C HIS A 198 -42.99 3.26 2.67
N LEU A 199 -42.22 3.73 3.66
CA LEU A 199 -42.07 5.15 3.97
C LEU A 199 -41.47 5.93 2.80
N LEU A 200 -40.65 5.28 1.97
CA LEU A 200 -40.04 5.85 0.77
C LEU A 200 -40.98 5.83 -0.46
N ASN A 201 -42.28 5.59 -0.23
CA ASN A 201 -43.37 5.62 -1.22
C ASN A 201 -43.13 4.73 -2.46
N GLY A 202 -42.41 3.62 -2.29
CA GLY A 202 -42.18 2.60 -3.33
C GLY A 202 -41.30 3.07 -4.50
N GLN A 203 -40.53 4.16 -4.33
CA GLN A 203 -39.55 4.61 -5.31
C GLN A 203 -38.16 3.97 -5.13
N THR A 204 -38.12 2.79 -4.52
CA THR A 204 -36.91 2.02 -4.16
C THR A 204 -36.59 0.92 -5.16
N TYR A 205 -37.38 0.78 -6.23
CA TYR A 205 -37.06 -0.13 -7.32
C TYR A 205 -36.01 0.49 -8.23
N GLY A 206 -34.87 -0.18 -8.39
CA GLY A 206 -33.77 0.34 -9.20
C GLY A 206 -32.58 -0.60 -9.33
N ALA A 207 -31.42 0.01 -9.54
CA ALA A 207 -30.14 -0.68 -9.55
C ALA A 207 -29.20 0.12 -8.64
N GLY A 208 -29.56 0.16 -7.35
CA GLY A 208 -28.86 0.92 -6.33
C GLY A 208 -27.48 0.32 -6.08
N PHE A 209 -26.47 1.18 -6.00
CA PHE A 209 -25.12 0.78 -5.61
C PHE A 209 -24.75 1.28 -4.23
N VAL A 210 -25.11 2.52 -3.90
CA VAL A 210 -24.78 3.17 -2.62
C VAL A 210 -25.79 4.24 -2.28
N ALA A 211 -26.18 4.29 -1.01
CA ALA A 211 -26.91 5.40 -0.41
C ALA A 211 -26.10 5.98 0.74
N THR A 212 -26.42 7.20 1.16
CA THR A 212 -25.89 7.82 2.38
C THR A 212 -27.02 8.43 3.19
N PHE A 213 -26.86 8.43 4.51
CA PHE A 213 -27.64 9.26 5.42
C PHE A 213 -26.87 10.55 5.68
N THR A 214 -27.48 11.69 5.42
CA THR A 214 -26.87 13.00 5.67
C THR A 214 -27.95 14.07 5.80
N ASP A 215 -27.77 15.04 6.68
CA ASP A 215 -28.66 16.21 6.80
C ASP A 215 -28.21 17.28 5.79
N TYR A 216 -28.76 17.22 4.56
CA TYR A 216 -28.31 18.03 3.42
C TYR A 216 -28.88 19.45 3.41
N ASP A 217 -30.02 19.68 4.07
CA ASP A 217 -30.66 21.00 4.18
C ASP A 217 -30.51 21.66 5.57
N ASN A 218 -29.72 21.04 6.45
CA ASN A 218 -29.36 21.52 7.78
C ASN A 218 -30.57 21.76 8.69
N ASP A 219 -31.60 20.91 8.57
CA ASP A 219 -32.81 20.98 9.40
C ASP A 219 -32.77 20.07 10.65
N GLY A 220 -31.75 19.20 10.72
CA GLY A 220 -31.46 18.35 11.87
C GLY A 220 -32.01 16.92 11.77
N ASP A 221 -32.70 16.58 10.68
CA ASP A 221 -33.12 15.20 10.39
C ASP A 221 -32.23 14.61 9.29
N LEU A 222 -31.87 13.32 9.39
CA LEU A 222 -31.04 12.68 8.36
C LEU A 222 -31.88 12.33 7.11
N ASP A 223 -31.46 12.84 5.96
CA ASP A 223 -32.02 12.54 4.65
C ASP A 223 -31.29 11.39 3.95
N ILE A 224 -31.86 10.90 2.84
CA ILE A 224 -31.26 9.79 2.09
C ILE A 224 -30.97 10.19 0.65
N TYR A 225 -29.70 10.13 0.24
CA TYR A 225 -29.28 10.24 -1.16
C TYR A 225 -28.79 8.89 -1.69
N LEU A 226 -29.36 8.42 -2.81
CA LEU A 226 -29.08 7.15 -3.47
C LEU A 226 -28.54 7.36 -4.88
N VAL A 227 -27.42 6.68 -5.16
CA VAL A 227 -26.81 6.60 -6.50
C VAL A 227 -27.25 5.31 -7.20
N ASN A 228 -27.82 5.47 -8.40
CA ASN A 228 -28.38 4.40 -9.22
C ASN A 228 -27.57 4.15 -10.50
N ASP A 229 -27.55 2.90 -10.95
CA ASP A 229 -27.02 2.49 -12.25
C ASP A 229 -28.09 2.57 -13.36
N GLU A 230 -27.90 3.50 -14.30
CA GLU A 230 -28.77 3.64 -15.48
C GLU A 230 -28.71 2.45 -16.45
N PHE A 231 -27.66 1.62 -16.44
CA PHE A 231 -27.47 0.53 -17.40
C PHE A 231 -28.67 -0.41 -17.47
N LEU A 232 -29.33 -0.62 -16.33
CA LEU A 232 -30.51 -1.48 -16.24
C LEU A 232 -31.81 -0.67 -16.21
N PHE A 233 -31.84 0.47 -15.51
CA PHE A 233 -33.05 1.27 -15.28
C PHE A 233 -32.80 2.79 -15.23
N PRO A 234 -33.39 3.61 -16.13
CA PRO A 234 -33.16 5.06 -16.20
C PRO A 234 -34.04 5.88 -15.24
N ILE A 235 -34.17 5.42 -14.00
CA ILE A 235 -34.93 6.10 -12.94
C ILE A 235 -34.19 7.34 -12.41
N GLY A 236 -32.85 7.32 -12.48
CA GLY A 236 -31.96 8.34 -11.94
C GLY A 236 -31.69 8.19 -10.44
N ASN A 237 -30.75 8.97 -9.94
CA ASN A 237 -30.47 9.07 -8.52
C ASN A 237 -31.69 9.59 -7.74
N LYS A 238 -31.74 9.27 -6.45
CA LYS A 238 -32.86 9.61 -5.57
C LYS A 238 -32.40 10.39 -4.35
N LEU A 239 -33.17 11.41 -3.98
CA LEU A 239 -33.06 12.20 -2.77
C LEU A 239 -34.42 12.17 -2.09
N TRP A 240 -34.48 11.57 -0.91
CA TRP A 240 -35.63 11.62 -0.02
C TRP A 240 -35.32 12.60 1.10
N ARG A 241 -36.05 13.72 1.14
CA ARG A 241 -36.02 14.60 2.29
C ARG A 241 -36.82 13.96 3.42
N ASN A 242 -36.22 13.93 4.59
CA ASN A 242 -36.86 13.57 5.83
C ASN A 242 -37.71 14.75 6.31
N ASP A 243 -39.04 14.58 6.35
CA ASP A 243 -39.95 15.64 6.81
C ASP A 243 -40.29 15.49 8.32
N GLY A 244 -39.59 14.59 9.01
CA GLY A 244 -39.76 14.32 10.43
C GLY A 244 -40.99 13.45 10.77
N PRO A 245 -41.38 13.43 12.06
CA PRO A 245 -42.46 12.57 12.55
C PRO A 245 -43.82 12.84 11.88
N GLY A 246 -44.50 11.78 11.43
CA GLY A 246 -45.76 11.89 10.69
C GLY A 246 -46.17 10.59 9.98
N CYS A 247 -46.82 10.68 8.83
CA CYS A 247 -47.03 9.62 7.80
C CYS A 247 -46.80 8.13 8.14
N ASP A 248 -47.46 7.58 9.17
CA ASP A 248 -47.23 6.20 9.66
C ASP A 248 -45.90 6.00 10.42
N GLY A 249 -45.59 6.94 11.32
CA GLY A 249 -44.35 7.00 12.10
C GLY A 249 -43.54 8.23 11.72
N HIS A 250 -42.97 8.20 10.51
CA HIS A 250 -42.07 9.22 9.97
C HIS A 250 -42.38 9.52 8.50
N CYS A 251 -42.18 10.76 8.05
CA CYS A 251 -42.49 11.19 6.68
C CYS A 251 -41.22 11.34 5.84
N PHE A 252 -41.22 10.81 4.62
CA PHE A 252 -40.24 11.14 3.59
C PHE A 252 -40.90 11.68 2.33
N THR A 253 -40.31 12.71 1.73
CA THR A 253 -40.69 13.23 0.41
C THR A 253 -39.56 13.03 -0.59
N GLU A 254 -39.84 12.34 -1.70
CA GLU A 254 -38.88 12.26 -2.82
C GLU A 254 -38.83 13.59 -3.58
N ILE A 255 -37.69 14.27 -3.52
CA ILE A 255 -37.51 15.63 -4.06
C ILE A 255 -36.44 15.71 -5.15
N SER A 256 -35.84 14.59 -5.56
CA SER A 256 -34.68 14.57 -6.48
C SER A 256 -34.82 15.47 -7.70
N ALA A 257 -35.98 15.45 -8.37
CA ALA A 257 -36.21 16.28 -9.55
C ALA A 257 -36.40 17.78 -9.23
N GLN A 258 -36.93 18.09 -8.05
CA GLN A 258 -37.14 19.46 -7.56
C GLN A 258 -35.82 20.08 -7.08
N ALA A 259 -35.00 19.27 -6.42
CA ALA A 259 -33.66 19.64 -5.94
C ALA A 259 -32.60 19.65 -7.06
N GLY A 260 -32.88 19.09 -8.24
CA GLY A 260 -31.87 18.95 -9.30
C GLY A 260 -30.87 17.81 -9.05
N ALA A 261 -31.18 16.91 -8.13
CA ALA A 261 -30.34 15.78 -7.72
C ALA A 261 -30.71 14.45 -8.43
N ASN A 262 -31.62 14.47 -9.43
CA ASN A 262 -32.11 13.30 -10.16
C ASN A 262 -31.23 12.87 -11.34
N THR A 263 -29.91 13.03 -11.22
CA THR A 263 -28.94 12.70 -12.28
C THR A 263 -29.15 11.28 -12.79
N LYS A 264 -29.16 11.11 -14.12
CA LYS A 264 -29.37 9.82 -14.80
C LYS A 264 -28.08 9.38 -15.45
N VAL A 265 -27.36 8.52 -14.75
CA VAL A 265 -26.04 8.03 -15.11
C VAL A 265 -25.86 6.58 -14.65
N MET A 266 -24.79 5.91 -15.07
CA MET A 266 -24.39 4.60 -14.55
C MET A 266 -23.61 4.79 -13.24
N GLY A 267 -24.27 5.38 -12.24
CA GLY A 267 -23.66 5.75 -10.97
C GLY A 267 -23.25 4.52 -10.15
N MET A 268 -22.10 4.58 -9.47
CA MET A 268 -21.56 3.44 -8.71
C MET A 268 -21.12 3.82 -7.28
N GLY A 269 -20.16 4.73 -7.12
CA GLY A 269 -19.66 5.18 -5.81
C GLY A 269 -20.14 6.58 -5.48
N LEU A 270 -20.16 6.93 -4.19
CA LEU A 270 -20.63 8.20 -3.66
C LEU A 270 -19.68 8.70 -2.56
N ALA A 271 -19.22 9.93 -2.66
CA ALA A 271 -18.57 10.66 -1.60
C ALA A 271 -19.45 11.86 -1.22
N THR A 272 -19.65 12.04 0.08
CA THR A 272 -20.42 13.15 0.65
C THR A 272 -19.50 14.00 1.50
N ALA A 273 -19.39 15.29 1.18
CA ALA A 273 -18.46 16.18 1.86
C ALA A 273 -18.85 17.65 1.63
N ASP A 274 -18.62 18.47 2.66
CA ASP A 274 -18.47 19.93 2.52
C ASP A 274 -17.06 20.18 1.93
N TYR A 275 -16.96 20.20 0.60
CA TYR A 275 -15.66 20.32 -0.08
C TYR A 275 -15.22 21.77 -0.26
N ASP A 276 -16.15 22.71 -0.33
CA ASP A 276 -15.87 24.13 -0.51
C ASP A 276 -15.98 24.95 0.79
N ASN A 277 -16.15 24.27 1.93
CA ASN A 277 -16.14 24.83 3.28
C ASN A 277 -17.24 25.89 3.46
N ASP A 278 -18.41 25.67 2.86
CA ASP A 278 -19.56 26.57 2.90
C ASP A 278 -20.67 26.13 3.89
N THR A 279 -20.42 25.01 4.59
CA THR A 279 -21.26 24.41 5.65
C THR A 279 -22.49 23.61 5.19
N ASP A 280 -22.64 23.37 3.90
CA ASP A 280 -23.56 22.35 3.40
C ASP A 280 -22.79 21.18 2.73
N PHE A 281 -23.47 20.03 2.58
CA PHE A 281 -22.85 18.81 2.05
C PHE A 281 -23.13 18.65 0.55
N ASP A 282 -22.07 18.34 -0.19
CA ASP A 282 -22.09 18.07 -1.63
C ASP A 282 -21.97 16.59 -1.94
N PHE A 283 -22.32 16.21 -3.18
CA PHE A 283 -22.23 14.83 -3.63
C PHE A 283 -21.32 14.67 -4.85
N TYR A 284 -20.19 13.98 -4.67
CA TYR A 284 -19.39 13.49 -5.79
C TYR A 284 -19.68 12.02 -6.03
N PHE A 285 -20.02 11.63 -7.25
CA PHE A 285 -20.24 10.23 -7.56
C PHE A 285 -19.64 9.81 -8.89
N SER A 286 -19.19 8.56 -8.89
CA SER A 286 -18.51 7.93 -10.01
C SER A 286 -19.51 7.38 -11.02
N ASN A 287 -19.06 7.21 -12.26
CA ASN A 287 -19.89 6.80 -13.39
C ASN A 287 -19.09 6.00 -14.44
N ALA A 288 -19.79 5.36 -15.37
CA ALA A 288 -19.27 5.01 -16.69
C ALA A 288 -19.50 6.17 -17.67
N GLY A 289 -18.52 7.07 -17.79
CA GLY A 289 -18.64 8.31 -18.54
C GLY A 289 -18.22 9.51 -17.68
N PRO A 290 -18.78 10.71 -17.91
CA PRO A 290 -18.45 11.86 -17.08
C PRO A 290 -18.86 11.62 -15.63
N MET A 291 -17.99 12.04 -14.72
CA MET A 291 -18.26 12.01 -13.28
C MET A 291 -19.12 13.23 -12.93
N THR A 292 -19.81 13.19 -11.80
CA THR A 292 -20.69 14.28 -11.38
C THR A 292 -20.32 14.77 -9.98
N LEU A 293 -20.30 16.08 -9.82
CA LEU A 293 -20.14 16.79 -8.55
C LEU A 293 -21.35 17.69 -8.40
N LEU A 294 -22.34 17.24 -7.63
CA LEU A 294 -23.50 18.04 -7.29
C LEU A 294 -23.14 18.95 -6.13
N GLN A 295 -22.91 20.22 -6.45
CA GLN A 295 -22.69 21.27 -5.46
C GLN A 295 -24.03 21.75 -4.91
N ASN A 296 -24.23 21.68 -3.61
CA ASN A 296 -25.38 22.25 -2.93
C ASN A 296 -25.30 23.79 -2.99
N GLN A 297 -26.45 24.45 -2.98
CA GLN A 297 -26.54 25.89 -3.23
C GLN A 297 -27.02 26.65 -1.98
N GLY A 298 -26.98 26.02 -0.80
CA GLY A 298 -27.50 26.54 0.46
C GLY A 298 -29.01 26.76 0.51
N ASN A 299 -29.76 26.19 -0.45
CA ASN A 299 -31.20 26.38 -0.57
C ASN A 299 -31.98 25.09 -0.86
N GLY A 300 -31.33 23.94 -0.66
CA GLY A 300 -31.88 22.62 -0.92
C GLY A 300 -31.93 22.23 -2.41
N THR A 301 -31.15 22.92 -3.26
CA THR A 301 -30.99 22.56 -4.67
C THR A 301 -29.52 22.37 -5.02
N PHE A 302 -29.26 21.59 -6.07
CA PHE A 302 -27.92 21.18 -6.49
C PHE A 302 -27.62 21.61 -7.93
N THR A 303 -26.35 21.89 -8.20
CA THR A 303 -25.82 22.15 -9.55
C THR A 303 -24.66 21.20 -9.84
N ASP A 304 -24.67 20.53 -11.01
CA ASP A 304 -23.51 19.76 -11.45
C ASP A 304 -22.38 20.70 -11.91
N VAL A 305 -21.30 20.71 -11.14
CA VAL A 305 -20.10 21.53 -11.38
C VAL A 305 -18.87 20.70 -11.74
N ALA A 306 -18.97 19.39 -11.98
CA ALA A 306 -17.81 18.51 -12.16
C ALA A 306 -16.80 19.01 -13.21
N ALA A 307 -17.30 19.46 -14.36
CA ALA A 307 -16.46 19.98 -15.44
C ALA A 307 -15.84 21.34 -15.11
N GLN A 308 -16.54 22.20 -14.36
CA GLN A 308 -16.05 23.50 -13.92
C GLN A 308 -14.99 23.34 -12.82
N ALA A 309 -15.24 22.44 -11.88
CA ALA A 309 -14.35 22.11 -10.78
C ALA A 309 -13.12 21.31 -11.25
N GLY A 310 -13.15 20.68 -12.42
CA GLY A 310 -12.00 19.95 -12.98
C GLY A 310 -11.90 18.49 -12.53
N VAL A 311 -12.97 17.94 -11.96
CA VAL A 311 -13.07 16.55 -11.46
C VAL A 311 -13.80 15.61 -12.42
N ASP A 312 -14.23 16.12 -13.57
CA ASP A 312 -14.85 15.31 -14.63
C ASP A 312 -13.82 14.41 -15.33
N VAL A 313 -14.14 13.12 -15.42
CA VAL A 313 -13.35 12.09 -16.11
C VAL A 313 -14.21 11.48 -17.23
N PRO A 314 -14.40 12.17 -18.37
CA PRO A 314 -15.45 11.86 -19.36
C PRO A 314 -15.34 10.49 -20.04
N ASN A 315 -14.18 9.84 -19.96
CA ASN A 315 -13.92 8.53 -20.57
C ASN A 315 -13.63 7.43 -19.52
N GLY A 316 -13.78 7.73 -18.23
CA GLY A 316 -13.51 6.79 -17.15
C GLY A 316 -14.70 5.85 -16.90
N ILE A 317 -14.40 4.62 -16.49
CA ILE A 317 -15.36 3.75 -15.83
C ILE A 317 -14.86 3.59 -14.40
N ALA A 318 -15.45 4.37 -13.51
CA ALA A 318 -15.05 4.45 -12.11
C ALA A 318 -16.08 3.79 -11.20
N TRP A 319 -15.64 3.38 -10.01
CA TRP A 319 -16.41 2.60 -9.04
C TRP A 319 -16.37 3.31 -7.68
N GLY A 320 -15.51 2.93 -6.74
CA GLY A 320 -15.38 3.64 -5.47
C GLY A 320 -14.88 5.09 -5.62
N THR A 321 -15.28 5.94 -4.68
CA THR A 321 -14.78 7.32 -4.56
C THR A 321 -14.87 7.78 -3.11
N ALA A 322 -13.92 8.60 -2.67
CA ALA A 322 -13.86 9.10 -1.30
C ALA A 322 -13.45 10.58 -1.28
N ALA A 323 -13.94 11.31 -0.29
CA ALA A 323 -13.52 12.67 0.05
C ALA A 323 -12.73 12.65 1.35
N PHE A 324 -11.55 13.27 1.37
CA PHE A 324 -10.68 13.37 2.54
C PHE A 324 -9.58 14.42 2.27
N ASP A 325 -9.00 14.98 3.33
CA ASP A 325 -7.88 15.93 3.23
C ASP A 325 -6.56 15.12 3.28
N TYR A 326 -5.87 14.95 2.14
CA TYR A 326 -4.69 14.08 2.09
C TYR A 326 -3.40 14.78 2.51
N ASP A 327 -3.34 16.11 2.40
CA ASP A 327 -2.16 16.91 2.71
C ASP A 327 -2.30 17.79 3.97
N ASN A 328 -3.41 17.68 4.67
CA ASN A 328 -3.76 18.40 5.88
C ASN A 328 -3.83 19.92 5.70
N ASP A 329 -4.24 20.41 4.53
CA ASP A 329 -4.31 21.84 4.22
C ASP A 329 -5.63 22.52 4.62
N GLY A 330 -6.63 21.72 5.03
CA GLY A 330 -7.95 22.16 5.48
C GLY A 330 -9.04 22.08 4.41
N TRP A 331 -8.75 21.53 3.23
CA TRP A 331 -9.71 21.31 2.16
C TRP A 331 -9.86 19.82 1.85
N GLN A 332 -11.09 19.34 1.69
CA GLN A 332 -11.29 17.94 1.32
C GLN A 332 -10.97 17.74 -0.17
N ASP A 333 -10.05 16.83 -0.44
CA ASP A 333 -9.66 16.35 -1.75
C ASP A 333 -10.56 15.18 -2.17
N LEU A 334 -10.45 14.75 -3.44
CA LEU A 334 -11.23 13.63 -3.96
C LEU A 334 -10.35 12.53 -4.55
N TYR A 335 -10.61 11.28 -4.18
CA TYR A 335 -10.03 10.10 -4.82
C TYR A 335 -11.07 9.35 -5.64
N LEU A 336 -10.69 8.88 -6.82
CA LEU A 336 -11.56 8.14 -7.72
C LEU A 336 -10.92 6.80 -8.14
N ALA A 337 -11.56 5.70 -7.80
CA ALA A 337 -11.15 4.36 -8.22
C ALA A 337 -11.61 4.09 -9.66
N VAL A 338 -10.67 4.02 -10.60
CA VAL A 338 -10.95 3.83 -12.03
C VAL A 338 -10.59 2.42 -12.45
N MET A 339 -11.59 1.64 -12.87
CA MET A 339 -11.38 0.27 -13.33
C MET A 339 -10.80 0.24 -14.75
N THR A 340 -11.29 1.10 -15.65
CA THR A 340 -10.90 1.11 -17.08
C THR A 340 -11.34 2.39 -17.76
N THR A 341 -10.94 2.56 -19.02
CA THR A 341 -11.47 3.58 -19.94
C THR A 341 -12.60 3.04 -20.84
N ALA A 342 -13.40 3.93 -21.41
CA ALA A 342 -14.56 3.63 -22.28
C ALA A 342 -14.22 2.78 -23.53
N ASN A 343 -12.97 2.76 -23.98
CA ASN A 343 -12.53 1.91 -25.11
C ASN A 343 -11.99 0.54 -24.66
N HIS A 344 -11.89 0.29 -23.35
CA HIS A 344 -11.27 -0.90 -22.74
C HIS A 344 -9.84 -1.17 -23.19
N LYS A 345 -9.12 -0.15 -23.71
CA LYS A 345 -7.74 -0.26 -24.21
C LYS A 345 -6.68 0.31 -23.28
N GLY A 346 -7.07 1.02 -22.22
CA GLY A 346 -6.14 1.55 -21.23
C GLY A 346 -6.65 1.44 -19.80
N LEU A 347 -5.73 1.16 -18.88
CA LEU A 347 -5.87 1.49 -17.46
C LEU A 347 -5.82 3.02 -17.35
N ALA A 348 -6.91 3.64 -16.92
CA ALA A 348 -6.84 5.04 -16.52
C ALA A 348 -6.26 5.07 -15.11
N ALA A 349 -5.22 5.88 -14.90
CA ALA A 349 -4.68 6.12 -13.56
C ALA A 349 -5.78 6.69 -12.65
N ASN A 350 -5.85 6.19 -11.42
CA ASN A 350 -6.80 6.66 -10.41
C ASN A 350 -6.48 8.14 -10.09
N PRO A 351 -7.38 9.09 -10.40
CA PRO A 351 -7.17 10.46 -9.99
C PRO A 351 -7.17 10.58 -8.47
N LEU A 352 -6.16 11.28 -7.94
CA LEU A 352 -6.29 12.07 -6.73
C LEU A 352 -6.44 13.53 -7.18
N PHE A 353 -7.54 14.17 -6.79
CA PHE A 353 -7.87 15.55 -7.12
C PHE A 353 -7.60 16.40 -5.90
N HIS A 354 -6.55 17.21 -5.96
CA HIS A 354 -6.24 18.17 -4.91
C HIS A 354 -7.17 19.38 -4.99
N ASN A 355 -7.82 19.72 -3.89
CA ASN A 355 -8.70 20.87 -3.80
C ASN A 355 -7.88 22.16 -3.67
N ASN A 356 -8.04 23.09 -4.61
CA ASN A 356 -7.25 24.32 -4.62
C ASN A 356 -7.79 25.40 -3.65
N GLY A 357 -8.91 25.12 -2.94
CA GLY A 357 -9.57 26.05 -2.02
C GLY A 357 -10.32 27.21 -2.71
N ASP A 358 -10.57 27.09 -4.01
CA ASP A 358 -11.29 28.09 -4.82
C ASP A 358 -12.47 27.49 -5.60
N GLY A 359 -12.92 26.30 -5.20
CA GLY A 359 -13.96 25.51 -5.88
C GLY A 359 -13.46 24.75 -7.10
N THR A 360 -12.14 24.75 -7.36
CA THR A 360 -11.51 23.94 -8.42
C THR A 360 -10.51 22.94 -7.86
N PHE A 361 -10.22 21.91 -8.65
CA PHE A 361 -9.31 20.83 -8.30
C PHE A 361 -8.18 20.70 -9.31
N SER A 362 -6.99 20.40 -8.79
CA SER A 362 -5.81 20.02 -9.56
C SER A 362 -5.64 18.51 -9.53
N ARG A 363 -5.58 17.87 -10.71
CA ARG A 363 -5.36 16.42 -10.78
C ARG A 363 -3.89 16.08 -10.51
N ILE A 364 -3.64 15.34 -9.44
CA ILE A 364 -2.35 14.75 -9.14
C ILE A 364 -2.22 13.46 -9.96
N LEU A 365 -1.36 13.49 -10.99
CA LEU A 365 -1.12 12.36 -11.88
C LEU A 365 0.32 11.88 -11.82
N SER A 366 0.48 10.55 -11.80
CA SER A 366 1.74 9.77 -11.82
C SER A 366 2.70 10.03 -10.66
N GLY A 367 3.24 8.95 -10.07
CA GLY A 367 4.28 9.04 -9.03
C GLY A 367 3.79 9.35 -7.61
N SER A 368 2.50 9.68 -7.43
CA SER A 368 1.87 9.84 -6.11
C SER A 368 1.67 8.52 -5.37
N GLY A 369 1.81 7.38 -6.05
CA GLY A 369 1.59 6.03 -5.51
C GLY A 369 0.13 5.62 -5.34
N ALA A 370 -0.81 6.58 -5.26
CA ALA A 370 -2.25 6.30 -5.29
C ALA A 370 -2.83 6.20 -6.72
N ALA A 371 -2.13 6.76 -7.72
CA ALA A 371 -2.62 6.87 -9.09
C ALA A 371 -2.35 5.63 -9.98
N ASP A 372 -1.39 4.77 -9.62
CA ASP A 372 -0.84 3.72 -10.50
C ASP A 372 -1.16 2.27 -10.05
N VAL A 373 -2.20 2.12 -9.23
CA VAL A 373 -2.50 0.90 -8.45
C VAL A 373 -3.28 -0.21 -9.19
N GLY A 374 -3.48 -0.07 -10.50
CA GLY A 374 -4.22 -1.04 -11.32
C GLY A 374 -5.72 -0.73 -11.44
N PRO A 375 -6.54 -1.66 -11.96
CA PRO A 375 -7.98 -1.46 -12.15
C PRO A 375 -8.74 -1.52 -10.82
N THR A 376 -8.91 -0.37 -10.17
CA THR A 376 -9.50 -0.28 -8.82
C THR A 376 -11.02 -0.20 -8.87
N MET A 377 -11.67 -0.82 -7.88
CA MET A 377 -13.11 -0.89 -7.73
C MET A 377 -13.61 -0.38 -6.37
N GLY A 378 -12.95 -0.70 -5.26
CA GLY A 378 -13.32 -0.22 -3.92
C GLY A 378 -12.29 0.75 -3.34
N VAL A 379 -12.72 1.68 -2.49
CA VAL A 379 -11.84 2.52 -1.65
C VAL A 379 -12.49 2.75 -0.29
N ALA A 380 -11.69 2.67 0.79
CA ALA A 380 -12.03 3.12 2.13
C ALA A 380 -10.87 3.91 2.74
N THR A 381 -11.20 4.92 3.56
CA THR A 381 -10.25 5.83 4.22
C THR A 381 -10.16 5.57 5.72
N ALA A 382 -8.96 5.71 6.28
CA ALA A 382 -8.70 5.69 7.72
C ALA A 382 -7.28 6.24 8.01
N ASP A 383 -7.05 6.80 9.18
CA ASP A 383 -5.71 7.02 9.75
C ASP A 383 -5.36 5.77 10.59
N PHE A 384 -4.88 4.70 9.94
CA PHE A 384 -4.85 3.36 10.56
C PHE A 384 -3.72 3.20 11.58
N ASP A 385 -2.66 4.00 11.46
CA ASP A 385 -1.51 3.99 12.35
C ASP A 385 -1.45 5.19 13.31
N ASN A 386 -2.52 6.01 13.31
CA ASN A 386 -2.70 7.19 14.16
C ASN A 386 -1.56 8.21 14.02
N ASP A 387 -1.00 8.35 12.81
CA ASP A 387 0.07 9.32 12.53
C ASP A 387 -0.46 10.70 12.09
N GLY A 388 -1.78 10.80 11.88
CA GLY A 388 -2.44 12.04 11.48
C GLY A 388 -2.54 12.26 9.98
N TRP A 389 -2.22 11.25 9.17
CA TRP A 389 -2.31 11.32 7.72
C TRP A 389 -3.24 10.24 7.22
N VAL A 390 -4.30 10.63 6.53
CA VAL A 390 -5.32 9.68 6.08
C VAL A 390 -4.75 8.74 5.01
N ASP A 391 -4.93 7.44 5.24
CA ASP A 391 -4.50 6.32 4.39
C ASP A 391 -5.66 5.74 3.57
N LEU A 392 -5.32 4.90 2.60
CA LEU A 392 -6.29 4.24 1.72
C LEU A 392 -6.18 2.72 1.75
N LEU A 393 -7.30 2.04 1.97
CA LEU A 393 -7.47 0.63 1.60
C LEU A 393 -8.23 0.58 0.29
N ILE A 394 -7.59 0.05 -0.77
CA ILE A 394 -8.18 -0.04 -2.10
C ILE A 394 -8.42 -1.49 -2.51
N GLY A 395 -9.50 -1.73 -3.26
CA GLY A 395 -9.83 -3.04 -3.83
C GLY A 395 -9.58 -3.04 -5.33
N ASN A 396 -8.59 -3.82 -5.78
CA ASN A 396 -8.23 -3.96 -7.19
C ASN A 396 -8.86 -5.22 -7.79
N LYS A 397 -9.45 -5.05 -8.98
CA LYS A 397 -9.91 -6.18 -9.77
C LYS A 397 -8.72 -7.09 -10.09
N ASP A 398 -8.92 -8.40 -9.95
CA ASP A 398 -7.92 -9.46 -10.18
C ASP A 398 -6.70 -9.46 -9.22
N ASP A 399 -6.33 -8.33 -8.63
CA ASP A 399 -5.12 -8.16 -7.80
C ASP A 399 -5.42 -8.05 -6.28
N GLY A 400 -6.70 -7.98 -5.90
CA GLY A 400 -7.14 -7.97 -4.50
C GLY A 400 -6.92 -6.63 -3.81
N TYR A 401 -6.78 -6.65 -2.49
CA TYR A 401 -6.73 -5.41 -1.71
C TYR A 401 -5.30 -4.92 -1.51
N SER A 402 -5.12 -3.59 -1.50
CA SER A 402 -3.85 -2.95 -1.19
C SER A 402 -4.04 -1.84 -0.15
N LEU A 403 -3.16 -1.81 0.85
CA LEU A 403 -3.04 -0.73 1.81
C LEU A 403 -2.00 0.28 1.32
N LEU A 404 -2.44 1.51 1.12
CA LEU A 404 -1.62 2.65 0.71
C LEU A 404 -1.46 3.59 1.91
N ARG A 405 -0.24 3.65 2.44
CA ARG A 405 0.08 4.54 3.55
C ARG A 405 0.46 5.93 3.04
N ASN A 406 -0.10 6.97 3.61
CA ASN A 406 0.29 8.35 3.36
C ASN A 406 1.64 8.64 4.02
N GLN A 407 2.57 9.24 3.29
CA GLN A 407 3.94 9.50 3.74
C GLN A 407 4.29 10.99 3.77
N LEU A 408 3.29 11.86 3.62
CA LEU A 408 3.50 13.31 3.64
C LEU A 408 3.89 13.83 5.02
N GLY A 409 3.57 13.12 6.10
CA GLY A 409 4.04 13.47 7.45
C GLY A 409 5.56 13.54 7.61
N ASP A 410 6.30 12.81 6.78
CA ASP A 410 7.77 12.89 6.75
C ASP A 410 8.29 14.10 5.95
N GLN A 411 7.41 14.83 5.27
CA GLN A 411 7.74 15.80 4.23
C GLN A 411 7.14 17.19 4.47
N LEU A 412 5.98 17.25 5.11
CA LEU A 412 5.19 18.45 5.36
C LEU A 412 5.08 18.70 6.87
N GLU A 413 5.02 19.98 7.25
CA GLU A 413 4.80 20.42 8.63
C GLU A 413 3.33 20.86 8.85
N ASN A 414 2.39 20.28 8.09
CA ASN A 414 0.97 20.55 8.28
C ASN A 414 0.45 19.82 9.51
N HIS A 415 -0.44 20.50 10.23
CA HIS A 415 -1.03 20.08 11.48
C HIS A 415 -2.41 19.46 11.25
N TRP A 416 -2.87 18.66 12.20
CA TRP A 416 -4.13 17.92 12.07
C TRP A 416 -4.88 17.80 13.39
N LEU A 417 -6.16 17.43 13.32
CA LEU A 417 -6.97 16.97 14.45
C LEU A 417 -7.87 15.82 14.00
N THR A 418 -7.85 14.72 14.74
CA THR A 418 -8.82 13.63 14.57
C THR A 418 -9.77 13.61 15.76
N VAL A 419 -11.09 13.65 15.50
CA VAL A 419 -12.14 13.67 16.53
C VAL A 419 -12.98 12.41 16.41
N ARG A 420 -12.92 11.53 17.41
CA ARG A 420 -13.83 10.39 17.56
C ARG A 420 -14.95 10.77 18.52
N LEU A 421 -16.19 10.64 18.07
CA LEU A 421 -17.37 10.85 18.91
C LEU A 421 -17.87 9.50 19.43
N VAL A 422 -18.44 9.51 20.64
CA VAL A 422 -19.09 8.32 21.22
C VAL A 422 -20.43 8.76 21.75
N GLY A 423 -21.51 8.32 21.11
CA GLY A 423 -22.86 8.65 21.54
C GLY A 423 -23.26 8.00 22.87
N GLY A 424 -24.46 8.36 23.31
CA GLY A 424 -25.05 7.82 24.53
C GLY A 424 -26.32 8.57 24.92
N GLY A 425 -27.21 7.87 25.62
CA GLY A 425 -28.52 8.44 25.96
C GLY A 425 -29.42 8.48 24.72
N PRO A 426 -29.86 9.67 24.25
CA PRO A 426 -30.73 9.80 23.07
C PRO A 426 -29.97 9.76 21.74
N VAL A 427 -28.65 9.53 21.75
CA VAL A 427 -27.82 9.49 20.55
C VAL A 427 -27.24 8.08 20.40
N ASN A 428 -27.34 7.51 19.19
CA ASN A 428 -26.75 6.23 18.83
C ASN A 428 -25.25 6.17 19.16
N ARG A 429 -24.74 4.99 19.54
CA ARG A 429 -23.38 4.84 20.09
C ARG A 429 -22.30 5.33 19.13
N ASP A 430 -22.46 5.05 17.85
CA ASP A 430 -21.53 5.45 16.80
C ASP A 430 -21.55 6.95 16.52
N ALA A 431 -22.52 7.69 17.09
CA ALA A 431 -22.74 9.11 16.89
C ALA A 431 -22.99 9.51 15.43
N VAL A 432 -23.50 8.59 14.61
CA VAL A 432 -23.88 8.86 13.21
C VAL A 432 -24.89 10.01 13.18
N GLY A 433 -24.66 10.97 12.28
CA GLY A 433 -25.42 12.21 12.16
C GLY A 433 -24.91 13.37 13.04
N ALA A 434 -23.96 13.13 13.95
CA ALA A 434 -23.32 14.21 14.67
C ALA A 434 -22.40 15.02 13.74
N LYS A 435 -22.46 16.36 13.83
CA LYS A 435 -21.64 17.29 13.05
C LYS A 435 -20.59 17.95 13.93
N VAL A 436 -19.35 18.04 13.45
CA VAL A 436 -18.26 18.79 14.09
C VAL A 436 -17.86 19.94 13.18
N THR A 437 -17.93 21.15 13.74
CA THR A 437 -17.55 22.40 13.09
C THR A 437 -16.29 22.96 13.71
N VAL A 438 -15.25 23.15 12.90
CA VAL A 438 -13.97 23.75 13.30
C VAL A 438 -13.80 25.10 12.62
N THR A 439 -13.64 26.17 13.40
CA THR A 439 -13.31 27.50 12.86
C THR A 439 -11.83 27.77 13.02
N MET A 440 -11.14 27.92 11.89
CA MET A 440 -9.70 28.13 11.80
C MET A 440 -9.31 29.58 12.14
N PRO A 441 -8.04 29.85 12.53
CA PRO A 441 -7.56 31.21 12.83
C PRO A 441 -7.73 32.23 11.69
N ASN A 442 -7.74 31.75 10.43
CA ASN A 442 -7.95 32.57 9.24
C ASN A 442 -9.45 32.85 8.96
N GLY A 443 -10.37 32.28 9.73
CA GLY A 443 -11.82 32.42 9.59
C GLY A 443 -12.50 31.37 8.71
N VAL A 444 -11.74 30.48 8.06
CA VAL A 444 -12.30 29.33 7.33
C VAL A 444 -12.98 28.40 8.32
N THR A 445 -14.13 27.85 7.95
CA THR A 445 -14.88 26.90 8.76
C THR A 445 -14.92 25.57 8.04
N GLN A 446 -14.55 24.49 8.71
CA GLN A 446 -14.66 23.13 8.19
C GLN A 446 -15.80 22.43 8.94
N VAL A 447 -16.67 21.73 8.21
CA VAL A 447 -17.70 20.85 8.80
C VAL A 447 -17.43 19.40 8.39
N ARG A 448 -17.58 18.49 9.34
CA ARG A 448 -17.57 17.03 9.10
C ARG A 448 -18.75 16.40 9.84
N GLU A 449 -19.37 15.42 9.22
CA GLU A 449 -20.47 14.63 9.79
C GLU A 449 -20.01 13.19 9.98
N VAL A 450 -20.41 12.56 11.09
CA VAL A 450 -20.18 11.12 11.27
C VAL A 450 -21.12 10.37 10.35
N GLN A 451 -20.55 9.72 9.33
CA GLN A 451 -21.28 8.98 8.30
C GLN A 451 -20.85 7.52 8.29
N ASN A 452 -21.82 6.61 8.24
CA ASN A 452 -21.59 5.19 8.08
C ASN A 452 -22.31 4.70 6.83
N GLY A 453 -21.59 4.68 5.70
CA GLY A 453 -22.17 4.45 4.39
C GLY A 453 -21.75 5.52 3.40
N SER A 454 -20.53 5.36 2.87
CA SER A 454 -19.98 6.19 1.80
C SER A 454 -18.92 5.40 1.05
N SER A 455 -18.66 5.76 -0.21
CA SER A 455 -17.94 4.94 -1.20
C SER A 455 -18.65 3.62 -1.52
N LEU A 456 -18.27 2.99 -2.63
CA LEU A 456 -18.92 1.76 -3.08
C LEU A 456 -18.45 0.56 -2.25
N GLY A 457 -19.38 -0.11 -1.57
CA GLY A 457 -19.15 -1.32 -0.78
C GLY A 457 -18.34 -1.11 0.49
N ALA A 458 -18.02 0.13 0.82
CA ALA A 458 -17.01 0.47 1.81
C ALA A 458 -17.58 1.05 3.11
N GLY A 459 -16.94 0.69 4.23
CA GLY A 459 -17.08 1.34 5.53
C GLY A 459 -15.78 2.07 5.90
N ASN A 460 -15.82 3.40 5.87
CA ASN A 460 -14.71 4.25 6.34
C ASN A 460 -14.63 4.24 7.88
N ASP A 461 -13.50 4.68 8.45
CA ASP A 461 -13.46 4.99 9.89
C ASP A 461 -14.45 6.13 10.20
N LEU A 462 -15.13 6.03 11.35
CA LEU A 462 -16.08 7.04 11.82
C LEU A 462 -15.39 8.25 12.48
N ALA A 463 -14.08 8.21 12.69
CA ALA A 463 -13.36 9.36 13.22
C ALA A 463 -13.28 10.50 12.19
N LEU A 464 -13.58 11.71 12.66
CA LEU A 464 -13.61 12.90 11.81
C LEU A 464 -12.22 13.53 11.75
N HIS A 465 -11.65 13.62 10.56
CA HIS A 465 -10.33 14.19 10.33
C HIS A 465 -10.40 15.65 9.84
N PHE A 466 -9.54 16.50 10.37
CA PHE A 466 -9.40 17.92 10.02
C PHE A 466 -7.94 18.26 9.77
N GLY A 467 -7.59 18.64 8.54
CA GLY A 467 -6.33 19.31 8.26
C GLY A 467 -6.35 20.75 8.74
N LEU A 468 -5.26 21.18 9.38
CA LEU A 468 -5.15 22.48 10.02
C LEU A 468 -4.12 23.39 9.35
N GLY A 469 -3.47 22.92 8.30
CA GLY A 469 -2.35 23.59 7.64
C GLY A 469 -1.29 23.96 8.68
N THR A 470 -0.95 25.24 8.77
CA THR A 470 0.06 25.73 9.73
C THR A 470 -0.49 26.06 11.13
N ALA A 471 -1.77 25.81 11.40
CA ALA A 471 -2.39 26.16 12.67
C ALA A 471 -2.11 25.10 13.75
N VAL A 472 -1.38 25.50 14.79
CA VAL A 472 -1.09 24.66 15.97
C VAL A 472 -2.23 24.62 17.01
N THR A 473 -3.24 25.47 16.84
CA THR A 473 -4.39 25.56 17.75
C THR A 473 -5.65 25.97 16.99
N ILE A 474 -6.76 25.36 17.35
CA ILE A 474 -8.11 25.64 16.84
C ILE A 474 -8.83 26.62 17.77
N PRO A 475 -9.19 27.82 17.29
CA PRO A 475 -9.94 28.81 18.07
C PRO A 475 -11.26 28.28 18.63
N THR A 476 -12.07 27.64 17.78
CA THR A 476 -13.41 27.15 18.12
C THR A 476 -13.64 25.79 17.49
N LEU A 477 -14.09 24.83 18.31
CA LEU A 477 -14.62 23.55 17.87
C LEU A 477 -16.04 23.41 18.46
N THR A 478 -17.02 23.13 17.62
CA THR A 478 -18.40 22.88 18.04
C THR A 478 -18.82 21.49 17.61
N ILE A 479 -19.43 20.73 18.52
CA ILE A 479 -20.11 19.47 18.21
C ILE A 479 -21.60 19.74 18.27
N THR A 480 -22.33 19.38 17.23
CA THR A 480 -23.79 19.33 17.20
C THR A 480 -24.19 17.86 17.15
N TRP A 481 -24.89 17.40 18.18
CA TRP A 481 -25.37 16.03 18.31
C TRP A 481 -26.73 15.87 17.61
N PRO A 482 -27.12 14.65 17.20
CA PRO A 482 -28.40 14.39 16.53
C PRO A 482 -29.63 14.87 17.32
N ASP A 483 -29.57 14.85 18.65
CA ASP A 483 -30.64 15.36 19.53
C ASP A 483 -30.75 16.90 19.57
N GLY A 484 -29.97 17.61 18.74
CA GLY A 484 -29.89 19.06 18.67
C GLY A 484 -29.04 19.70 19.77
N ARG A 485 -28.41 18.92 20.66
CA ARG A 485 -27.51 19.46 21.68
C ARG A 485 -26.21 19.93 21.04
N SER A 486 -25.63 21.02 21.56
CA SER A 486 -24.30 21.47 21.16
C SER A 486 -23.29 21.51 22.31
N GLN A 487 -22.04 21.19 22.01
CA GLN A 487 -20.88 21.39 22.88
C GLN A 487 -19.85 22.28 22.19
N HIS A 488 -19.28 23.24 22.93
CA HIS A 488 -18.31 24.19 22.37
C HIS A 488 -16.98 24.12 23.08
N PHE A 489 -15.86 24.00 22.37
CA PHE A 489 -14.50 24.00 22.89
C PHE A 489 -13.72 25.16 22.27
N THR A 490 -12.72 25.67 22.99
CA THR A 490 -11.88 26.78 22.51
C THR A 490 -10.40 26.51 22.70
N ASN A 491 -9.55 27.04 21.83
CA ASN A 491 -8.10 26.83 21.90
C ASN A 491 -7.72 25.34 21.97
N VAL A 492 -8.34 24.50 21.14
CA VAL A 492 -8.04 23.06 21.09
C VAL A 492 -6.65 22.90 20.43
N PRO A 493 -5.70 22.20 21.05
CA PRO A 493 -4.38 21.98 20.45
C PRO A 493 -4.44 21.01 19.28
N ALA A 494 -3.60 21.25 18.26
CA ALA A 494 -3.42 20.37 17.11
C ALA A 494 -2.60 19.10 17.44
N ASP A 495 -2.37 18.28 16.41
CA ASP A 495 -1.52 17.09 16.35
C ASP A 495 -1.92 16.03 17.37
N ARG A 496 -3.20 15.69 17.37
CA ARG A 496 -3.75 14.69 18.28
C ARG A 496 -5.05 14.12 17.79
N GLN A 497 -5.31 12.91 18.26
CA GLN A 497 -6.63 12.31 18.29
C GLN A 497 -7.30 12.64 19.63
N ILE A 498 -8.59 12.98 19.59
CA ILE A 498 -9.41 13.17 20.78
C ILE A 498 -10.66 12.32 20.68
N THR A 499 -11.06 11.70 21.79
CA THR A 499 -12.34 10.99 21.91
C THR A 499 -13.27 11.78 22.83
N LEU A 500 -14.43 12.15 22.32
CA LEU A 500 -15.40 12.99 23.03
C LEU A 500 -16.74 12.26 23.14
N PRO A 501 -17.11 11.77 24.33
CA PRO A 501 -18.39 11.11 24.53
C PRO A 501 -19.55 12.11 24.66
N TYR A 502 -20.76 11.67 24.38
CA TYR A 502 -21.97 12.45 24.61
C TYR A 502 -22.08 12.86 26.09
N PRO A 503 -22.31 14.15 26.40
CA PRO A 503 -22.33 14.65 27.76
C PRO A 503 -23.65 14.32 28.47
N ILE A 504 -23.76 13.13 29.07
CA ILE A 504 -24.99 12.68 29.75
C ILE A 504 -25.45 13.66 30.85
N ASP A 505 -24.54 14.39 31.48
CA ASP A 505 -24.85 15.46 32.42
C ASP A 505 -23.80 16.60 32.40
N PRO A 506 -24.06 17.75 33.07
CA PRO A 506 -23.10 18.86 33.13
C PRO A 506 -21.76 18.54 33.80
N ALA A 507 -21.70 17.55 34.69
CA ALA A 507 -20.46 17.15 35.36
C ALA A 507 -19.57 16.33 34.43
N ALA A 508 -20.16 15.42 33.65
CA ALA A 508 -19.47 14.69 32.58
C ALA A 508 -18.91 15.65 31.53
N GLU A 509 -19.71 16.65 31.10
CA GLU A 509 -19.23 17.69 30.18
C GLU A 509 -18.06 18.49 30.76
N ALA A 510 -18.13 18.87 32.04
CA ALA A 510 -17.04 19.57 32.71
C ALA A 510 -15.77 18.71 32.82
N ALA A 511 -15.91 17.42 33.11
CA ALA A 511 -14.80 16.47 33.18
C ALA A 511 -14.14 16.25 31.82
N GLN A 512 -14.92 16.18 30.74
CA GLN A 512 -14.40 16.10 29.36
C GLN A 512 -13.57 17.34 29.01
N ARG A 513 -14.07 18.54 29.33
CA ARG A 513 -13.33 19.79 29.14
C ARG A 513 -12.03 19.78 29.94
N GLU A 514 -12.09 19.34 31.19
CA GLU A 514 -10.90 19.24 32.03
C GLU A 514 -9.87 18.27 31.44
N ALA A 515 -10.29 17.08 31.00
CA ALA A 515 -9.41 16.07 30.38
C ALA A 515 -8.74 16.58 29.09
N LEU A 516 -9.49 17.32 28.26
CA LEU A 516 -8.99 17.89 27.00
C LEU A 516 -7.81 18.86 27.24
N TYR A 517 -7.86 19.67 28.31
CA TYR A 517 -6.85 20.72 28.58
C TYR A 517 -5.82 20.34 29.65
N ASN A 518 -6.10 19.40 30.56
CA ASN A 518 -5.19 19.02 31.64
C ASN A 518 -4.26 17.85 31.29
N ASN A 519 -4.45 17.19 30.15
CA ASN A 519 -3.52 16.17 29.65
C ASN A 519 -2.23 16.82 29.12
N THR A 520 -1.36 17.19 30.06
CA THR A 520 0.10 17.30 29.89
C THR A 520 0.77 15.95 30.14
N GLU A 521 0.18 14.87 29.61
CA GLU A 521 0.89 13.59 29.50
C GLU A 521 1.82 13.68 28.28
N PRO A 522 3.11 13.34 28.42
CA PRO A 522 4.03 13.35 27.30
C PRO A 522 3.58 12.31 26.26
N VAL A 523 3.53 12.73 25.00
CA VAL A 523 3.50 11.85 23.82
C VAL A 523 4.41 10.64 24.10
N PRO A 524 3.94 9.39 23.89
CA PRO A 524 4.80 8.23 24.03
C PRO A 524 6.02 8.43 23.15
N ALA A 525 7.19 8.50 23.79
CA ALA A 525 8.45 8.82 23.16
C ALA A 525 8.96 7.64 22.32
N ASN A 526 8.31 7.38 21.18
CA ASN A 526 8.88 6.55 20.11
C ASN A 526 9.58 7.37 19.02
N ALA A 527 9.71 8.70 19.21
CA ALA A 527 10.55 9.57 18.39
C ALA A 527 11.78 10.13 19.12
N ALA A 528 12.28 9.47 20.19
CA ALA A 528 13.42 9.97 20.97
C ALA A 528 14.41 8.89 21.44
N ALA A 529 14.66 7.85 20.63
CA ALA A 529 15.76 6.91 20.87
C ALA A 529 17.07 7.27 20.13
N PHE A 530 17.08 8.28 19.25
CA PHE A 530 18.28 8.64 18.48
C PHE A 530 19.00 9.93 18.94
N GLY A 531 18.35 10.78 19.74
CA GLY A 531 18.90 12.08 20.16
C GLY A 531 19.70 12.08 21.47
N ARG A 532 19.52 11.11 22.36
CA ARG A 532 20.12 11.14 23.71
C ARG A 532 21.56 10.62 23.81
N ASN A 533 22.06 9.89 22.81
CA ASN A 533 23.45 9.43 22.78
C ASN A 533 24.43 10.45 22.14
N LEU A 534 23.92 11.47 21.43
CA LEU A 534 24.76 12.47 20.77
C LEU A 534 25.15 13.64 21.70
N ALA A 535 24.25 14.07 22.59
CA ALA A 535 24.51 15.15 23.54
C ALA A 535 25.49 14.75 24.68
N LEU A 536 25.48 13.49 25.10
CA LEU A 536 26.45 12.94 26.06
C LEU A 536 27.83 12.72 25.44
N ALA A 537 27.91 12.40 24.14
CA ALA A 537 29.18 12.26 23.42
C ALA A 537 29.85 13.62 23.10
N LEU A 538 29.05 14.65 22.78
CA LEU A 538 29.55 16.01 22.52
C LEU A 538 29.95 16.77 23.79
N GLY A 539 29.26 16.51 24.91
CA GLY A 539 29.64 17.04 26.23
C GLY A 539 30.98 16.47 26.75
N LEU A 540 31.27 15.19 26.49
CA LEU A 540 32.54 14.57 26.88
C LEU A 540 33.74 15.09 26.07
N MET A 541 33.55 15.38 24.77
CA MET A 541 34.60 15.93 23.92
C MET A 541 34.96 17.39 24.28
N ALA A 542 34.00 18.20 24.71
CA ALA A 542 34.27 19.58 25.16
C ALA A 542 35.13 19.63 26.44
N VAL A 543 34.93 18.68 27.37
CA VAL A 543 35.72 18.58 28.61
C VAL A 543 37.14 18.07 28.35
N ILE A 544 37.32 17.16 27.39
CA ILE A 544 38.65 16.63 27.02
C ILE A 544 39.50 17.70 26.31
N VAL A 545 38.89 18.54 25.47
CA VAL A 545 39.60 19.65 24.79
C VAL A 545 39.93 20.80 25.75
N LEU A 546 39.10 21.06 26.77
CA LEU A 546 39.36 22.07 27.78
C LEU A 546 40.47 21.64 28.76
N LEU A 547 40.54 20.35 29.10
CA LEU A 547 41.60 19.79 29.97
C LEU A 547 42.95 19.64 29.25
N ALA A 548 42.96 19.51 27.92
CA ALA A 548 44.19 19.47 27.12
C ALA A 548 44.88 20.83 26.93
N ARG A 549 44.19 21.95 27.19
CA ARG A 549 44.74 23.32 27.06
C ARG A 549 45.29 23.91 28.37
N LEU A 550 45.07 23.26 29.50
CA LEU A 550 45.52 23.75 30.82
C LEU A 550 46.42 22.71 31.50
N ARG A 551 47.69 22.65 31.09
CA ARG A 551 48.82 22.19 31.92
C ARG A 551 50.16 22.55 31.26
N LEU A 552 50.45 23.84 31.28
CA LEU A 552 51.82 24.30 31.50
C LEU A 552 52.10 24.20 33.01
N ALA A 553 53.31 23.74 33.31
CA ALA A 553 54.04 23.88 34.56
C ALA A 553 53.94 22.78 35.64
N TRP A 554 55.08 22.07 35.74
CA TRP A 554 55.78 21.65 36.96
C TRP A 554 55.43 20.29 37.62
N GLN A 555 56.53 19.58 37.92
CA GLN A 555 56.67 18.27 38.54
C GLN A 555 56.48 18.30 40.09
N PRO A 556 56.82 17.23 40.83
CA PRO A 556 55.99 16.06 41.12
C PRO A 556 55.77 15.92 42.65
N VAL A 557 54.98 14.94 43.11
CA VAL A 557 55.30 14.06 44.27
C VAL A 557 54.14 13.07 44.50
N HIS A 558 54.57 11.85 44.77
CA HIS A 558 53.90 10.57 45.06
C HIS A 558 52.64 10.60 45.93
N VAL A 559 51.71 9.64 45.71
CA VAL A 559 51.52 8.42 46.53
C VAL A 559 50.53 7.45 45.85
N THR A 560 50.90 6.17 45.91
CA THR A 560 50.27 4.86 45.60
C THR A 560 48.78 4.70 45.94
N ALA A 561 47.98 3.77 45.40
CA ALA A 561 48.08 2.71 44.39
C ALA A 561 46.65 2.14 44.17
N VAL A 562 46.38 1.53 43.01
CA VAL A 562 45.70 0.22 42.80
C VAL A 562 45.14 0.13 41.38
N LEU A 563 45.35 -1.05 40.79
CA LEU A 563 44.77 -1.65 39.57
C LEU A 563 45.50 -1.52 38.22
N LEU A 564 45.60 -2.72 37.64
CA LEU A 564 45.73 -3.08 36.22
C LEU A 564 47.14 -3.13 35.63
N SER A 565 47.69 -4.35 35.73
CA SER A 565 48.09 -5.19 34.58
C SER A 565 48.43 -4.44 33.29
N GLY A 566 49.73 -4.28 33.05
CA GLY A 566 50.21 -3.78 31.78
C GLY A 566 51.73 -3.76 31.75
N VAL A 567 52.29 -4.76 31.06
CA VAL A 567 53.55 -4.63 30.32
C VAL A 567 54.83 -4.57 31.18
N ALA A 568 55.40 -5.75 31.45
CA ALA A 568 56.85 -5.89 31.63
C ALA A 568 57.29 -7.30 31.28
N ALA A 569 57.36 -7.62 29.98
CA ALA A 569 58.19 -8.71 29.48
C ALA A 569 58.55 -8.47 28.01
N LEU A 570 59.39 -7.46 27.78
CA LEU A 570 60.10 -7.31 26.52
C LEU A 570 61.55 -6.90 26.82
N LEU A 571 62.36 -7.87 27.23
CA LEU A 571 63.82 -7.83 27.06
C LEU A 571 64.36 -9.25 26.83
N ILE A 572 64.50 -9.54 25.54
CA ILE A 572 65.40 -10.45 24.81
C ILE A 572 66.45 -11.21 25.66
N GLY A 573 66.53 -12.53 25.48
CA GLY A 573 67.66 -13.35 25.93
C GLY A 573 67.53 -14.88 25.81
N ILE A 574 67.45 -15.39 24.56
CA ILE A 574 68.04 -16.63 23.99
C ILE A 574 68.10 -17.91 24.87
N VAL A 575 67.62 -19.06 24.35
CA VAL A 575 68.37 -20.35 24.15
C VAL A 575 67.41 -21.55 23.97
N TRP A 576 67.43 -22.11 22.75
CA TRP A 576 67.39 -23.54 22.39
C TRP A 576 66.08 -24.36 22.49
N VAL A 577 65.45 -24.59 21.33
CA VAL A 577 65.12 -25.95 20.83
C VAL A 577 65.28 -25.95 19.31
N GLY A 578 66.03 -26.93 18.80
CA GLY A 578 66.38 -27.06 17.39
C GLY A 578 65.41 -27.88 16.54
N ASN A 579 65.66 -27.74 15.23
CA ASN A 579 65.40 -28.65 14.11
C ASN A 579 64.05 -29.37 14.00
N ASN A 580 63.27 -28.97 12.99
CA ASN A 580 63.21 -29.76 11.75
C ASN A 580 62.87 -28.88 10.53
N ALA A 581 63.47 -29.27 9.40
CA ALA A 581 63.52 -28.60 8.08
C ALA A 581 62.14 -28.57 7.38
N ARG A 582 61.76 -27.77 6.37
CA ARG A 582 62.33 -27.05 5.19
C ARG A 582 61.23 -26.05 4.68
N PRO A 583 61.36 -25.30 3.55
CA PRO A 583 62.50 -24.70 2.84
C PRO A 583 62.42 -23.14 2.72
N ALA A 584 63.55 -22.53 2.35
CA ALA A 584 63.67 -21.21 1.70
C ALA A 584 62.98 -21.23 0.31
N THR A 585 62.40 -20.19 -0.31
CA THR A 585 62.43 -18.73 -0.17
C THR A 585 61.35 -18.15 -1.09
N ALA A 586 60.50 -17.24 -0.61
CA ALA A 586 59.89 -16.16 -1.38
C ALA A 586 59.84 -14.91 -0.48
N GLN A 587 60.24 -13.75 -1.00
CA GLN A 587 60.23 -12.48 -0.26
C GLN A 587 58.80 -12.13 0.21
N PRO A 588 58.66 -11.38 1.33
CA PRO A 588 57.35 -11.21 1.96
C PRO A 588 56.46 -10.30 1.11
N ALA A 589 55.17 -10.65 1.04
CA ALA A 589 54.10 -9.76 0.60
C ALA A 589 54.30 -8.34 1.17
N ASP A 590 53.97 -7.34 0.37
CA ASP A 590 54.09 -5.93 0.75
C ASP A 590 53.42 -5.65 2.10
N ARG A 591 54.22 -5.47 3.15
CA ARG A 591 53.72 -5.36 4.53
C ARG A 591 52.86 -4.13 4.76
N GLU A 592 53.07 -3.07 3.98
CA GLU A 592 52.27 -1.86 4.06
C GLU A 592 50.86 -2.14 3.52
N LEU A 593 50.76 -2.77 2.35
CA LEU A 593 49.46 -3.12 1.77
C LEU A 593 48.73 -4.17 2.62
N ALA A 594 49.43 -5.19 3.13
CA ALA A 594 48.84 -6.19 4.01
C ALA A 594 48.23 -5.58 5.29
N ALA A 595 48.88 -4.56 5.87
CA ALA A 595 48.33 -3.83 7.02
C ALA A 595 47.09 -3.01 6.64
N LEU A 596 47.10 -2.37 5.48
CA LEU A 596 45.96 -1.60 4.97
C LEU A 596 44.75 -2.50 4.66
N LEU A 597 44.96 -3.68 4.07
CA LEU A 597 43.91 -4.65 3.79
C LEU A 597 43.29 -5.21 5.07
N SER A 598 44.12 -5.55 6.06
CA SER A 598 43.64 -5.96 7.37
C SER A 598 42.82 -4.87 8.07
N GLN A 599 43.22 -3.60 7.94
CA GLN A 599 42.47 -2.47 8.49
C GLN A 599 41.12 -2.26 7.78
N ALA A 600 41.05 -2.53 6.48
CA ALA A 600 39.82 -2.43 5.69
C ALA A 600 38.92 -3.67 5.76
N ASN A 601 39.29 -4.68 6.56
CA ASN A 601 38.60 -5.96 6.69
C ASN A 601 38.39 -6.68 5.34
N VAL A 602 39.37 -6.58 4.44
CA VAL A 602 39.36 -7.31 3.16
C VAL A 602 39.59 -8.78 3.43
N THR A 603 38.69 -9.62 2.93
CA THR A 603 38.75 -11.08 3.03
C THR A 603 38.90 -11.70 1.65
N LEU A 604 39.42 -12.93 1.60
CA LEU A 604 39.36 -13.71 0.38
C LEU A 604 37.89 -14.07 0.08
N PRO A 605 37.39 -13.84 -1.14
CA PRO A 605 36.06 -14.28 -1.52
C PRO A 605 35.91 -15.78 -1.36
N GLU A 606 34.81 -16.18 -0.75
CA GLU A 606 34.41 -17.58 -0.73
C GLU A 606 33.39 -17.82 -1.83
N ARG A 607 33.64 -18.81 -2.70
CA ARG A 607 32.68 -19.21 -3.73
C ARG A 607 31.71 -20.22 -3.13
N LEU A 608 30.42 -20.08 -3.45
CA LEU A 608 29.43 -21.12 -3.21
C LEU A 608 29.83 -22.44 -3.89
N PRO A 609 29.37 -23.59 -3.38
CA PRO A 609 29.72 -24.90 -3.96
C PRO A 609 29.47 -24.97 -5.46
N SER A 610 30.43 -25.55 -6.20
CA SER A 610 30.30 -25.75 -7.65
C SER A 610 29.03 -26.54 -7.99
N PRO A 611 28.20 -26.04 -8.92
CA PRO A 611 26.97 -26.73 -9.29
C PRO A 611 27.19 -28.04 -10.05
N ASN A 612 26.17 -28.90 -10.08
CA ASN A 612 26.18 -30.14 -10.84
C ASN A 612 26.27 -29.85 -12.36
N ALA A 613 27.20 -30.52 -13.07
CA ALA A 613 27.43 -30.29 -14.51
C ALA A 613 26.19 -30.54 -15.40
N ALA A 614 25.31 -31.47 -15.04
CA ALA A 614 24.06 -31.69 -15.76
C ALA A 614 23.05 -30.54 -15.53
N LYS A 615 22.99 -29.97 -14.31
CA LYS A 615 22.23 -28.74 -14.05
C LYS A 615 22.80 -27.56 -14.84
N VAL A 616 24.13 -27.42 -14.91
CA VAL A 616 24.79 -26.38 -15.70
C VAL A 616 24.42 -26.49 -17.18
N ALA A 617 24.47 -27.69 -17.76
CA ALA A 617 24.10 -27.91 -19.16
C ALA A 617 22.63 -27.58 -19.46
N LEU A 618 21.71 -27.95 -18.56
CA LEU A 618 20.30 -27.56 -18.67
C LEU A 618 20.13 -26.04 -18.55
N GLY A 619 20.80 -25.41 -17.58
CA GLY A 619 20.77 -23.97 -17.36
C GLY A 619 21.29 -23.17 -18.54
N GLU A 620 22.38 -23.62 -19.16
CA GLU A 620 22.94 -23.03 -20.37
C GLU A 620 21.89 -23.04 -21.49
N ALA A 621 21.28 -24.20 -21.76
CA ALA A 621 20.26 -24.31 -22.80
C ALA A 621 19.09 -23.33 -22.56
N LEU A 622 18.58 -23.27 -21.34
CA LEU A 622 17.45 -22.40 -20.98
C LEU A 622 17.80 -20.90 -20.98
N PHE A 623 19.02 -20.53 -20.57
CA PHE A 623 19.46 -19.13 -20.48
C PHE A 623 19.53 -18.44 -21.84
N TRP A 624 19.89 -19.19 -22.88
CA TRP A 624 20.05 -18.68 -24.24
C TRP A 624 18.80 -18.81 -25.11
N ASP A 625 17.81 -19.59 -24.68
CA ASP A 625 16.62 -19.90 -25.46
C ASP A 625 15.45 -18.96 -25.10
N PRO A 626 14.84 -18.25 -26.07
CA PRO A 626 13.63 -17.46 -25.84
C PRO A 626 12.41 -18.27 -25.42
N ILE A 627 12.48 -19.61 -25.39
CA ILE A 627 11.39 -20.52 -25.02
C ILE A 627 10.71 -20.18 -23.68
N LEU A 628 11.43 -19.53 -22.76
CA LEU A 628 10.90 -19.09 -21.47
C LEU A 628 10.04 -17.83 -21.54
N SER A 629 10.15 -17.02 -22.60
CA SER A 629 9.34 -15.80 -22.78
C SER A 629 8.00 -16.12 -23.43
N GLY A 630 6.95 -15.39 -23.06
CA GLY A 630 5.62 -15.62 -23.62
C GLY A 630 5.57 -15.37 -25.12
N ASN A 631 6.17 -14.28 -25.59
CA ASN A 631 6.24 -13.93 -27.02
C ASN A 631 7.37 -14.66 -27.77
N LYS A 632 8.23 -15.40 -27.07
CA LYS A 632 9.38 -16.14 -27.63
C LYS A 632 10.36 -15.24 -28.42
N ASP A 633 10.48 -13.97 -28.02
CA ASP A 633 11.29 -12.93 -28.66
C ASP A 633 12.43 -12.40 -27.76
N ILE A 634 12.54 -12.94 -26.54
CA ILE A 634 13.55 -12.55 -25.56
C ILE A 634 13.98 -13.75 -24.70
N ALA A 635 15.28 -13.82 -24.42
CA ALA A 635 15.89 -14.80 -23.51
C ALA A 635 16.64 -14.08 -22.38
N CYS A 636 17.04 -14.80 -21.33
CA CYS A 636 17.87 -14.22 -20.25
C CYS A 636 19.16 -13.60 -20.83
N ALA A 637 19.80 -14.29 -21.79
CA ALA A 637 21.00 -13.80 -22.48
C ALA A 637 20.79 -12.52 -23.30
N THR A 638 19.55 -12.16 -23.63
CA THR A 638 19.25 -10.92 -24.36
C THR A 638 19.54 -9.69 -23.52
N CYS A 639 19.21 -9.75 -22.22
CA CYS A 639 19.48 -8.69 -21.24
C CYS A 639 20.80 -8.90 -20.49
N HIS A 640 21.32 -10.12 -20.46
CA HIS A 640 22.55 -10.48 -19.75
C HIS A 640 23.67 -10.95 -20.69
N HIS A 641 23.92 -10.20 -21.75
CA HIS A 641 24.87 -10.62 -22.76
C HIS A 641 26.33 -10.46 -22.27
N PRO A 642 27.20 -11.50 -22.37
CA PRO A 642 28.56 -11.44 -21.83
C PRO A 642 29.42 -10.31 -22.42
N LEU A 643 29.27 -10.00 -23.71
CA LEU A 643 30.01 -8.90 -24.37
C LEU A 643 29.61 -7.51 -23.85
N ALA A 644 28.46 -7.39 -23.19
CA ALA A 644 27.96 -6.15 -22.60
C ALA A 644 28.05 -6.19 -21.06
N ALA A 645 29.05 -6.89 -20.54
CA ALA A 645 29.27 -7.08 -19.11
C ALA A 645 28.04 -7.64 -18.36
N THR A 646 27.32 -8.56 -19.00
CA THR A 646 26.05 -9.15 -18.50
C THR A 646 24.92 -8.14 -18.27
N GLY A 647 25.01 -6.98 -18.93
CA GLY A 647 23.89 -6.09 -19.18
C GLY A 647 23.49 -6.09 -20.66
N ASP A 648 22.63 -5.14 -21.05
CA ASP A 648 22.23 -4.92 -22.44
C ASP A 648 23.01 -3.77 -23.11
N GLY A 649 23.73 -2.96 -22.33
CA GLY A 649 24.48 -1.79 -22.83
C GLY A 649 23.58 -0.68 -23.42
N LEU A 650 22.27 -0.76 -23.23
CA LEU A 650 21.32 0.28 -23.63
C LEU A 650 21.18 1.32 -22.52
N SER A 651 20.79 2.56 -22.86
CA SER A 651 20.41 3.55 -21.84
C SER A 651 19.13 3.14 -21.11
N LEU A 652 18.19 2.53 -21.85
CA LEU A 652 16.91 2.02 -21.37
C LEU A 652 16.72 0.61 -21.91
N SER A 653 16.42 -0.33 -21.02
CA SER A 653 16.29 -1.74 -21.37
C SER A 653 15.06 -1.99 -22.25
N ILE A 654 15.14 -3.04 -23.07
CA ILE A 654 14.08 -3.44 -24.00
C ILE A 654 13.70 -4.90 -23.74
N GLY A 655 12.49 -5.11 -23.24
CA GLY A 655 11.92 -6.43 -22.97
C GLY A 655 11.23 -7.05 -24.19
N THR A 656 10.00 -7.54 -24.02
CA THR A 656 9.20 -8.12 -25.11
C THR A 656 8.90 -7.08 -26.21
N GLY A 657 8.73 -7.54 -27.45
CA GLY A 657 8.47 -6.69 -28.62
C GLY A 657 9.72 -6.05 -29.25
N GLY A 658 10.91 -6.33 -28.72
CA GLY A 658 12.20 -5.93 -29.27
C GLY A 658 12.85 -7.01 -30.17
N VAL A 659 13.76 -6.59 -31.04
CA VAL A 659 14.59 -7.48 -31.88
C VAL A 659 16.07 -7.13 -31.73
N GLY A 660 16.94 -8.12 -31.88
CA GLY A 660 18.39 -7.95 -31.67
C GLY A 660 18.83 -8.29 -30.24
N ILE A 661 20.12 -8.12 -29.97
CA ILE A 661 20.79 -8.56 -28.73
C ILE A 661 21.71 -7.47 -28.19
N GLY A 662 21.79 -7.32 -26.87
CA GLY A 662 22.62 -6.32 -26.22
C GLY A 662 22.43 -4.92 -26.82
N THR A 663 23.53 -4.26 -27.17
CA THR A 663 23.53 -2.87 -27.66
C THR A 663 22.87 -2.69 -29.02
N GLU A 664 22.66 -3.77 -29.77
CA GLU A 664 22.01 -3.74 -31.08
C GLU A 664 20.49 -3.99 -30.99
N ARG A 665 19.95 -4.20 -29.78
CA ARG A 665 18.52 -4.45 -29.59
C ARG A 665 17.70 -3.18 -29.82
N VAL A 666 16.65 -3.28 -30.64
CA VAL A 666 15.78 -2.18 -31.06
C VAL A 666 14.31 -2.54 -30.98
N MET A 667 13.45 -1.53 -30.76
CA MET A 667 12.00 -1.68 -30.79
C MET A 667 11.48 -1.68 -32.22
N VAL A 668 10.56 -2.60 -32.54
CA VAL A 668 9.99 -2.73 -33.90
C VAL A 668 8.51 -2.34 -34.01
N ASN A 669 7.75 -2.28 -32.91
CA ASN A 669 6.27 -2.16 -32.97
C ASN A 669 5.65 -0.97 -32.21
N GLY A 670 6.35 0.17 -32.08
CA GLY A 670 5.76 1.44 -31.58
C GLY A 670 5.31 1.47 -30.11
N ARG A 671 5.34 0.34 -29.41
CA ARG A 671 5.05 0.24 -27.97
C ARG A 671 6.31 0.62 -27.19
N GLN A 672 6.51 1.89 -26.88
CA GLN A 672 7.58 2.33 -25.99
C GLN A 672 7.11 2.21 -24.54
N LEU A 673 7.36 1.04 -23.93
CA LEU A 673 7.30 0.91 -22.49
C LEU A 673 8.74 0.78 -22.00
N LEU A 674 9.18 1.82 -21.29
CA LEU A 674 10.49 1.82 -20.67
C LEU A 674 10.41 0.87 -19.47
N ILE A 675 11.21 -0.20 -19.49
CA ILE A 675 11.37 -1.02 -18.30
C ILE A 675 12.43 -0.40 -17.40
N PRO A 676 12.14 -0.21 -16.10
CA PRO A 676 13.17 0.08 -15.12
C PRO A 676 14.28 -0.97 -15.25
N ARG A 677 15.53 -0.54 -15.11
CA ARG A 677 16.68 -1.45 -15.21
C ARG A 677 16.70 -2.37 -13.97
N ASN A 678 15.90 -3.41 -14.02
CA ASN A 678 15.76 -4.42 -12.98
C ASN A 678 16.78 -5.54 -13.14
N ALA A 679 17.39 -5.69 -14.31
CA ALA A 679 18.43 -6.68 -14.59
C ALA A 679 19.78 -6.21 -14.00
N THR A 680 20.11 -6.68 -12.80
CA THR A 680 21.44 -6.49 -12.19
C THR A 680 22.52 -7.23 -13.00
N PRO A 681 23.77 -6.72 -13.07
CA PRO A 681 24.87 -7.52 -13.58
C PRO A 681 24.97 -8.85 -12.82
N ILE A 682 25.13 -9.96 -13.52
CA ILE A 682 25.11 -11.31 -12.93
C ILE A 682 26.52 -11.88 -12.67
N TYR A 683 27.55 -11.03 -12.76
CA TYR A 683 28.90 -11.43 -12.41
C TYR A 683 29.06 -11.63 -10.91
N ASN A 684 29.77 -12.69 -10.54
CA ASN A 684 30.18 -12.98 -9.17
C ASN A 684 29.02 -13.09 -8.16
N LEU A 685 27.80 -13.40 -8.62
CA LEU A 685 26.67 -13.66 -7.73
C LEU A 685 26.87 -14.93 -6.89
N ALA A 686 27.76 -15.84 -7.30
CA ALA A 686 28.06 -17.06 -6.55
C ALA A 686 29.07 -16.87 -5.41
N LEU A 687 29.35 -15.63 -5.00
CA LEU A 687 30.19 -15.36 -3.84
C LEU A 687 29.35 -15.41 -2.55
N ALA A 688 29.89 -16.01 -1.49
CA ALA A 688 29.26 -16.02 -0.19
C ALA A 688 29.05 -14.58 0.32
N GLY A 689 27.83 -14.26 0.76
CA GLY A 689 27.43 -12.91 1.15
C GLY A 689 26.79 -12.09 0.03
N MET A 690 26.68 -12.62 -1.20
CA MET A 690 25.82 -12.06 -2.26
C MET A 690 24.36 -12.49 -2.05
N ASP A 691 23.78 -12.09 -0.93
CA ASP A 691 22.45 -12.57 -0.51
C ASP A 691 21.30 -11.66 -0.98
N THR A 692 21.59 -10.54 -1.63
CA THR A 692 20.59 -9.57 -2.12
C THR A 692 20.81 -9.31 -3.61
N LEU A 693 19.84 -9.68 -4.45
CA LEU A 693 20.04 -9.76 -5.91
C LEU A 693 19.42 -8.61 -6.72
N PHE A 694 18.66 -7.75 -6.03
CA PHE A 694 18.13 -6.50 -6.57
C PHE A 694 18.45 -5.35 -5.62
N TRP A 695 18.66 -4.15 -6.18
CA TRP A 695 19.02 -2.96 -5.41
C TRP A 695 17.99 -2.54 -4.37
N ASP A 696 16.74 -2.96 -4.53
CA ASP A 696 15.63 -2.67 -3.62
C ASP A 696 15.32 -3.83 -2.65
N GLY A 697 16.17 -4.86 -2.61
CA GLY A 697 16.03 -5.96 -1.66
C GLY A 697 14.95 -6.98 -2.01
N ARG A 698 14.23 -6.84 -3.14
CA ARG A 698 13.04 -7.67 -3.42
C ARG A 698 13.31 -9.17 -3.53
N VAL A 699 14.56 -9.60 -3.79
CA VAL A 699 14.98 -11.01 -3.67
C VAL A 699 16.18 -11.07 -2.75
N GLN A 700 15.99 -11.71 -1.59
CA GLN A 700 17.00 -11.79 -0.54
C GLN A 700 17.04 -13.16 0.15
N GLY A 701 18.24 -13.69 0.39
CA GLY A 701 18.43 -14.83 1.29
C GLY A 701 18.37 -14.40 2.76
N THR A 702 17.61 -15.11 3.60
CA THR A 702 17.47 -14.79 5.04
C THR A 702 18.12 -15.84 5.95
N ALA A 703 18.52 -15.42 7.16
CA ALA A 703 19.24 -16.28 8.11
C ALA A 703 18.37 -17.35 8.81
N THR A 704 17.03 -17.24 8.76
CA THR A 704 16.13 -18.03 9.62
C THR A 704 15.49 -19.24 8.96
N SER A 705 15.22 -19.29 7.65
CA SER A 705 14.73 -20.52 6.96
C SER A 705 14.42 -20.42 5.45
N GLY A 706 14.63 -19.30 4.75
CA GLY A 706 14.19 -19.20 3.34
C GLY A 706 14.60 -17.94 2.57
N ILE A 707 14.19 -17.91 1.30
CA ILE A 707 14.41 -16.81 0.35
C ILE A 707 13.18 -15.90 0.38
N ASP A 708 13.37 -14.61 0.65
CA ASP A 708 12.34 -13.58 0.55
C ASP A 708 12.21 -13.13 -0.91
N THR A 709 10.98 -13.10 -1.43
CA THR A 709 10.70 -12.78 -2.84
C THR A 709 9.32 -12.13 -3.02
N PRO A 710 9.04 -11.49 -4.17
CA PRO A 710 7.72 -10.96 -4.47
C PRO A 710 6.58 -12.00 -4.46
N ALA A 711 6.90 -13.29 -4.67
CA ALA A 711 5.90 -14.36 -4.70
C ALA A 711 5.49 -14.86 -3.30
N ASN A 712 6.25 -14.58 -2.24
CA ASN A 712 5.97 -15.05 -0.88
C ASN A 712 5.56 -16.55 -0.82
N ASP A 713 4.38 -16.88 -0.30
CA ASP A 713 3.88 -18.25 -0.17
C ASP A 713 3.64 -18.95 -1.52
N ASP A 714 3.53 -18.19 -2.62
CA ASP A 714 3.45 -18.76 -3.98
C ASP A 714 4.82 -19.22 -4.48
N LEU A 715 5.92 -18.83 -3.83
CA LEU A 715 7.26 -19.26 -4.23
C LEU A 715 7.40 -20.77 -3.99
N PRO A 716 7.69 -21.58 -5.04
CA PRO A 716 7.84 -23.01 -4.87
C PRO A 716 9.02 -23.36 -3.97
N PHE A 717 8.83 -24.39 -3.14
CA PHE A 717 9.90 -24.98 -2.34
C PHE A 717 10.99 -25.61 -3.22
N GLY A 718 12.20 -25.75 -2.67
CA GLY A 718 13.29 -26.48 -3.33
C GLY A 718 14.22 -25.62 -4.19
N LEU A 719 14.17 -24.29 -4.04
CA LEU A 719 15.19 -23.40 -4.61
C LEU A 719 16.52 -23.54 -3.85
N ASP A 720 17.62 -23.69 -4.60
CA ASP A 720 18.95 -23.97 -4.06
C ASP A 720 19.57 -22.72 -3.39
N ASN A 721 19.23 -21.51 -3.86
CA ASN A 721 19.73 -20.22 -3.36
C ASN A 721 18.94 -19.03 -3.94
N ALA A 722 19.25 -17.81 -3.48
CA ALA A 722 18.62 -16.59 -3.98
C ALA A 722 18.77 -16.39 -5.50
N ILE A 723 19.86 -16.87 -6.11
CA ILE A 723 20.11 -16.75 -7.57
C ILE A 723 19.05 -17.53 -8.35
N ALA A 724 18.65 -18.70 -7.85
CA ALA A 724 17.55 -19.46 -8.41
C ALA A 724 16.23 -18.68 -8.30
N ALA A 725 15.93 -18.07 -7.15
CA ALA A 725 14.75 -17.23 -7.01
C ALA A 725 14.76 -16.03 -7.97
N GLN A 726 15.90 -15.37 -8.17
CA GLN A 726 16.05 -14.26 -9.11
C GLN A 726 15.68 -14.66 -10.54
N ALA A 727 15.98 -15.89 -10.97
CA ALA A 727 15.63 -16.40 -12.29
C ALA A 727 14.11 -16.62 -12.49
N MET A 728 13.30 -16.61 -11.42
CA MET A 728 11.86 -16.87 -11.50
C MET A 728 11.01 -15.67 -11.92
N PHE A 729 11.49 -14.44 -11.74
CA PHE A 729 10.67 -13.23 -11.89
C PHE A 729 10.66 -12.58 -13.27
N PRO A 730 11.76 -12.60 -14.07
CA PRO A 730 11.72 -12.00 -15.40
C PRO A 730 10.62 -12.60 -16.30
N VAL A 731 10.40 -13.91 -16.18
CA VAL A 731 9.41 -14.67 -16.96
C VAL A 731 7.95 -14.38 -16.62
N THR A 732 7.68 -13.73 -15.49
CA THR A 732 6.33 -13.35 -15.06
C THR A 732 6.04 -11.86 -15.30
N SER A 733 7.08 -11.04 -15.46
CA SER A 733 6.94 -9.63 -15.84
C SER A 733 6.41 -9.48 -17.26
N ARG A 734 5.28 -8.75 -17.44
CA ARG A 734 4.68 -8.50 -18.78
C ARG A 734 5.65 -7.79 -19.70
N GLU A 735 6.35 -6.81 -19.15
CA GLU A 735 7.23 -5.95 -19.91
C GLU A 735 8.54 -6.65 -20.26
N GLU A 736 9.10 -7.45 -19.34
CA GLU A 736 10.39 -8.10 -19.54
C GLU A 736 10.29 -9.32 -20.46
N MET A 737 9.62 -10.41 -20.03
CA MET A 737 9.60 -11.65 -20.81
C MET A 737 8.21 -12.27 -21.00
N ARG A 738 7.19 -11.96 -20.20
CA ARG A 738 5.87 -12.61 -20.31
C ARG A 738 5.04 -12.12 -21.49
N GLY A 739 5.05 -10.83 -21.80
CA GLY A 739 4.15 -10.23 -22.80
C GLY A 739 2.75 -9.89 -22.27
N HIS A 740 1.98 -9.14 -23.05
CA HIS A 740 0.66 -8.61 -22.68
C HIS A 740 -0.50 -9.41 -23.23
N ARG A 741 -1.65 -9.30 -22.59
CA ARG A 741 -2.89 -9.94 -23.04
C ARG A 741 -3.19 -9.57 -24.49
N GLY A 742 -3.31 -10.60 -25.33
CA GLY A 742 -3.59 -10.46 -26.76
C GLY A 742 -2.35 -10.49 -27.65
N ASP A 743 -1.15 -10.44 -27.08
CA ASP A 743 0.09 -10.60 -27.83
C ASP A 743 0.15 -11.97 -28.51
N ARG A 744 0.92 -11.99 -29.60
CA ARG A 744 1.26 -13.20 -30.34
C ARG A 744 2.74 -13.43 -30.26
N ASP A 745 3.14 -14.69 -30.27
CA ASP A 745 4.55 -15.04 -30.32
C ASP A 745 5.13 -14.81 -31.72
N ILE A 746 6.44 -15.00 -31.85
CA ILE A 746 7.17 -14.84 -33.12
C ILE A 746 6.68 -15.76 -34.26
N PHE A 747 5.90 -16.79 -33.95
CA PHE A 747 5.29 -17.70 -34.94
C PHE A 747 3.87 -17.27 -35.33
N GLY A 748 3.34 -16.22 -34.69
CA GLY A 748 1.99 -15.72 -34.89
C GLY A 748 0.93 -16.45 -34.06
N GLU A 749 1.31 -17.36 -33.17
CA GLU A 749 0.40 -18.04 -32.26
C GLU A 749 0.05 -17.15 -31.07
N ARG A 750 -1.09 -17.38 -30.42
CA ARG A 750 -1.44 -16.61 -29.22
C ARG A 750 -0.43 -16.92 -28.11
N ASN A 751 0.09 -15.88 -27.46
CA ASN A 751 0.84 -16.03 -26.23
C ASN A 751 -0.10 -16.54 -25.13
N GLU A 752 0.12 -17.76 -24.68
CA GLU A 752 -0.69 -18.44 -23.67
C GLU A 752 -0.49 -17.84 -22.27
N LEU A 753 0.74 -17.40 -21.94
CA LEU A 753 1.09 -16.87 -20.63
C LEU A 753 0.51 -15.47 -20.40
N ALA A 754 0.29 -14.73 -21.48
CA ALA A 754 -0.28 -13.39 -21.44
C ALA A 754 -1.71 -13.34 -20.86
N SER A 755 -2.41 -14.48 -20.81
CA SER A 755 -3.79 -14.59 -20.33
C SER A 755 -3.90 -14.49 -18.80
N PHE A 756 -2.86 -14.94 -18.07
CA PHE A 756 -2.78 -14.95 -16.60
C PHE A 756 -2.60 -13.53 -16.02
N SER A 757 -3.11 -13.28 -14.81
CA SER A 757 -2.91 -12.01 -14.07
C SER A 757 -1.47 -11.91 -13.53
N SER A 758 -1.08 -10.76 -12.98
CA SER A 758 0.30 -10.56 -12.48
C SER A 758 0.59 -11.30 -11.16
N HIS A 759 -0.44 -11.77 -10.45
CA HIS A 759 -0.30 -12.50 -9.19
C HIS A 759 -0.45 -14.01 -9.35
N GLN A 760 -0.72 -14.50 -10.56
CA GLN A 760 -0.82 -15.94 -10.86
C GLN A 760 0.55 -16.55 -11.17
N TRP A 761 1.51 -16.35 -10.27
CA TRP A 761 2.89 -16.82 -10.45
C TRP A 761 2.97 -18.33 -10.71
N PRO A 762 2.29 -19.20 -9.92
CA PRO A 762 2.32 -20.64 -10.15
C PRO A 762 1.83 -21.04 -11.55
N GLN A 763 0.73 -20.45 -12.03
CA GLN A 763 0.16 -20.77 -13.33
C GLN A 763 1.05 -20.32 -14.49
N ILE A 764 1.74 -19.19 -14.33
CA ILE A 764 2.71 -18.72 -15.33
C ILE A 764 3.88 -19.71 -15.42
N TRP A 765 4.44 -20.09 -14.26
CA TRP A 765 5.54 -21.04 -14.17
C TRP A 765 5.17 -22.43 -14.69
N ASP A 766 3.98 -22.95 -14.34
CA ASP A 766 3.44 -24.21 -14.84
C ASP A 766 3.20 -24.19 -16.35
N GLY A 767 2.72 -23.05 -16.88
CA GLY A 767 2.56 -22.84 -18.31
C GLY A 767 3.88 -22.93 -19.06
N ILE A 768 4.94 -22.32 -18.51
CA ILE A 768 6.29 -22.40 -19.09
C ILE A 768 6.82 -23.83 -19.01
N MET A 769 6.69 -24.51 -17.87
CA MET A 769 7.17 -25.88 -17.71
C MET A 769 6.44 -26.85 -18.63
N SER A 770 5.13 -26.71 -18.79
CA SER A 770 4.34 -27.51 -19.74
C SER A 770 4.91 -27.38 -21.16
N ARG A 771 5.13 -26.14 -21.61
CA ARG A 771 5.74 -25.84 -22.92
C ARG A 771 7.13 -26.42 -23.08
N VAL A 772 8.01 -26.25 -22.09
CA VAL A 772 9.40 -26.72 -22.14
C VAL A 772 9.46 -28.25 -22.16
N LEU A 773 8.63 -28.93 -21.36
CA LEU A 773 8.61 -30.39 -21.26
C LEU A 773 7.94 -31.09 -22.45
N GLU A 774 7.22 -30.37 -23.31
CA GLU A 774 6.77 -30.91 -24.60
C GLU A 774 7.96 -31.24 -25.54
N ILE A 775 9.08 -30.53 -25.38
CA ILE A 775 10.26 -30.66 -26.22
C ILE A 775 11.12 -31.85 -25.76
N PRO A 776 11.34 -32.88 -26.60
CA PRO A 776 12.08 -34.09 -26.20
C PRO A 776 13.51 -33.84 -25.72
N ALA A 777 14.21 -32.85 -26.30
CA ALA A 777 15.56 -32.49 -25.91
C ALA A 777 15.61 -31.92 -24.48
N TYR A 778 14.66 -31.07 -24.11
CA TYR A 778 14.58 -30.55 -22.74
C TYR A 778 14.22 -31.65 -21.75
N ARG A 779 13.32 -32.59 -22.07
CA ARG A 779 13.06 -33.75 -21.20
C ARG A 779 14.33 -34.54 -20.86
N GLN A 780 15.22 -34.74 -21.84
CA GLN A 780 16.49 -35.43 -21.61
C GLN A 780 17.43 -34.63 -20.69
N LEU A 781 17.50 -33.30 -20.90
CA LEU A 781 18.31 -32.42 -20.04
C LEU A 781 17.77 -32.37 -18.61
N PHE A 782 16.46 -32.25 -18.42
CA PHE A 782 15.82 -32.31 -17.11
C PHE A 782 16.04 -33.65 -16.42
N GLN A 783 15.90 -34.78 -17.13
CA GLN A 783 16.17 -36.11 -16.57
C GLN A 783 17.64 -36.31 -16.18
N ALA A 784 18.57 -35.70 -16.93
CA ALA A 784 19.99 -35.75 -16.57
C ALA A 784 20.29 -34.88 -15.34
N ALA A 785 19.66 -33.71 -15.21
CA ALA A 785 19.84 -32.79 -14.10
C ALA A 785 19.13 -33.25 -12.81
N TYR A 786 17.98 -33.92 -12.94
CA TYR A 786 17.10 -34.36 -11.86
C TYR A 786 16.66 -35.83 -12.07
N PRO A 787 17.58 -36.81 -11.98
CA PRO A 787 17.30 -38.20 -12.32
C PRO A 787 16.25 -38.87 -11.41
N ASP A 788 16.06 -38.34 -10.21
CA ASP A 788 15.15 -38.88 -9.19
C ASP A 788 13.79 -38.17 -9.16
N VAL A 789 13.57 -37.17 -10.03
CA VAL A 789 12.30 -36.42 -10.10
C VAL A 789 11.50 -36.88 -11.32
N PRO A 790 10.29 -37.44 -11.14
CA PRO A 790 9.41 -37.78 -12.26
C PRO A 790 9.11 -36.54 -13.13
N LEU A 791 8.95 -36.72 -14.44
CA LEU A 791 8.73 -35.62 -15.38
C LEU A 791 7.49 -34.76 -15.04
N ASP A 792 6.43 -35.37 -14.52
CA ASP A 792 5.19 -34.71 -14.10
C ASP A 792 5.31 -34.01 -12.74
N LYS A 793 6.48 -34.10 -12.09
CA LYS A 793 6.82 -33.41 -10.83
C LYS A 793 7.87 -32.32 -11.01
N LEU A 794 8.31 -32.07 -12.23
CA LEU A 794 9.22 -30.97 -12.54
C LEU A 794 8.44 -29.66 -12.62
N GLY A 795 8.61 -28.80 -11.61
CA GLY A 795 8.17 -27.40 -11.63
C GLY A 795 9.26 -26.43 -12.06
N PHE A 796 8.92 -25.13 -12.11
CA PHE A 796 9.82 -24.09 -12.61
C PHE A 796 11.01 -23.83 -11.67
N GLU A 797 10.91 -24.17 -10.39
CA GLU A 797 12.04 -24.19 -9.45
C GLU A 797 13.20 -25.04 -9.96
N HIS A 798 12.92 -26.14 -10.67
CA HIS A 798 13.96 -27.00 -11.26
C HIS A 798 14.67 -26.30 -12.42
N ALA A 799 13.92 -25.57 -13.26
CA ALA A 799 14.47 -24.75 -14.33
C ALA A 799 15.30 -23.59 -13.76
N ALA A 800 14.78 -22.91 -12.74
CA ALA A 800 15.41 -21.79 -12.06
C ALA A 800 16.73 -22.19 -11.38
N ASN A 801 16.76 -23.32 -10.67
CA ASN A 801 17.97 -23.90 -10.11
C ASN A 801 19.01 -24.25 -11.17
N ALA A 802 18.59 -24.71 -12.35
CA ALA A 802 19.50 -24.99 -13.46
C ALA A 802 20.08 -23.71 -14.05
N ILE A 803 19.26 -22.67 -14.27
CA ILE A 803 19.71 -21.35 -14.72
C ILE A 803 20.72 -20.76 -13.73
N ALA A 804 20.42 -20.80 -12.43
CA ALA A 804 21.34 -20.37 -11.39
C ALA A 804 22.65 -21.17 -11.41
N ALA A 805 22.60 -22.49 -11.58
CA ALA A 805 23.79 -23.32 -11.72
C ALA A 805 24.69 -22.87 -12.88
N TYR A 806 24.09 -22.57 -14.05
CA TYR A 806 24.85 -22.05 -15.19
C TYR A 806 25.47 -20.68 -14.89
N GLN A 807 24.69 -19.77 -14.30
CA GLN A 807 25.19 -18.43 -13.95
C GLN A 807 26.35 -18.50 -12.96
N MET A 808 26.20 -19.30 -11.90
CA MET A 808 27.22 -19.50 -10.88
C MET A 808 28.50 -20.10 -11.47
N GLU A 809 28.38 -21.03 -12.42
CA GLU A 809 29.54 -21.66 -13.04
C GLU A 809 30.25 -20.76 -14.04
N THR A 810 29.48 -20.04 -14.87
CA THR A 810 30.01 -19.33 -16.03
C THR A 810 30.42 -17.89 -15.71
N PHE A 811 29.73 -17.24 -14.76
CA PHE A 811 29.91 -15.81 -14.49
C PHE A 811 30.61 -15.52 -13.15
N THR A 812 31.25 -16.51 -12.53
CA THR A 812 32.06 -16.31 -11.32
C THR A 812 33.54 -16.35 -11.63
N PHE A 813 34.20 -15.21 -11.49
CA PHE A 813 35.61 -15.00 -11.78
C PHE A 813 36.35 -14.61 -10.50
N LEU A 814 37.37 -15.40 -10.14
CA LEU A 814 38.24 -15.21 -8.97
C LEU A 814 39.72 -15.39 -9.35
N ASP A 815 40.05 -14.99 -10.58
CA ASP A 815 41.35 -15.19 -11.23
C ASP A 815 41.97 -13.88 -11.72
N SER A 816 41.47 -12.72 -11.26
CA SER A 816 42.11 -11.45 -11.56
C SER A 816 43.49 -11.36 -10.87
N PRO A 817 44.40 -10.50 -11.36
CA PRO A 817 45.65 -10.21 -10.66
C PRO A 817 45.48 -9.84 -9.17
N TRP A 818 44.34 -9.24 -8.83
CA TRP A 818 44.00 -8.86 -7.46
C TRP A 818 43.53 -10.06 -6.63
N ASP A 819 42.69 -10.93 -7.18
CA ASP A 819 42.28 -12.18 -6.53
C ASP A 819 43.50 -13.09 -6.25
N LEU A 820 44.37 -13.26 -7.25
CA LEU A 820 45.61 -14.05 -7.12
C LEU A 820 46.53 -13.49 -6.03
N TYR A 821 46.60 -12.16 -5.91
CA TYR A 821 47.34 -11.50 -4.84
C TYR A 821 46.75 -11.79 -3.45
N LEU A 822 45.42 -11.71 -3.31
CA LEU A 822 44.74 -12.07 -2.05
C LEU A 822 44.90 -13.56 -1.70
N GLN A 823 45.02 -14.43 -2.70
CA GLN A 823 45.32 -15.86 -2.53
C GLN A 823 46.80 -16.14 -2.16
N GLY A 824 47.64 -15.12 -2.15
CA GLY A 824 49.03 -15.19 -1.69
C GLY A 824 50.08 -15.13 -2.80
N ASP A 825 49.71 -14.93 -4.06
CA ASP A 825 50.67 -14.66 -5.14
C ASP A 825 51.13 -13.20 -5.09
N ALA A 826 52.22 -12.97 -4.35
CA ALA A 826 52.81 -11.65 -4.21
C ALA A 826 53.36 -11.05 -5.53
N ALA A 827 53.45 -11.84 -6.61
CA ALA A 827 53.89 -11.38 -7.93
C ALA A 827 52.73 -11.09 -8.90
N ALA A 828 51.48 -11.33 -8.50
CA ALA A 828 50.32 -11.15 -9.37
C ALA A 828 50.09 -9.67 -9.75
N LEU A 829 50.43 -8.73 -8.87
CA LEU A 829 50.29 -7.29 -9.13
C LEU A 829 51.56 -6.68 -9.75
N SER A 830 51.36 -5.83 -10.76
CA SER A 830 52.40 -4.92 -11.23
C SER A 830 52.76 -3.87 -10.18
N ALA A 831 53.91 -3.21 -10.35
CA ALA A 831 54.31 -2.12 -9.45
C ALA A 831 53.30 -0.96 -9.43
N GLU A 832 52.70 -0.63 -10.58
CA GLU A 832 51.64 0.38 -10.67
C GLU A 832 50.37 -0.06 -9.96
N GLN A 833 49.95 -1.32 -10.11
CA GLN A 833 48.77 -1.87 -9.45
C GLN A 833 48.95 -1.90 -7.92
N LEU A 834 50.13 -2.31 -7.44
CA LEU A 834 50.48 -2.29 -6.03
C LEU A 834 50.45 -0.86 -5.44
N ALA A 835 50.98 0.12 -6.19
CA ALA A 835 50.91 1.54 -5.80
C ALA A 835 49.46 2.06 -5.79
N GLY A 836 48.63 1.64 -6.75
CA GLY A 836 47.21 1.95 -6.82
C GLY A 836 46.42 1.39 -5.63
N ALA A 837 46.65 0.12 -5.27
CA ALA A 837 46.02 -0.51 -4.11
C ALA A 837 46.39 0.22 -2.80
N LYS A 838 47.67 0.57 -2.60
CA LYS A 838 48.10 1.37 -1.44
C LYS A 838 47.47 2.76 -1.40
N LEU A 839 47.25 3.38 -2.56
CA LEU A 839 46.56 4.65 -2.65
C LEU A 839 45.10 4.50 -2.23
N PHE A 840 44.39 3.51 -2.80
CA PHE A 840 42.98 3.23 -2.55
C PHE A 840 42.67 2.92 -1.08
N PHE A 841 43.41 1.95 -0.50
CA PHE A 841 43.22 1.53 0.89
C PHE A 841 43.88 2.47 1.91
N GLY A 842 44.86 3.27 1.47
CA GLY A 842 45.59 4.20 2.31
C GLY A 842 45.15 5.65 2.12
N LYS A 843 46.01 6.44 1.47
CA LYS A 843 45.93 7.91 1.51
C LYS A 843 44.69 8.51 0.83
N ALA A 844 44.11 7.85 -0.17
CA ALA A 844 42.89 8.31 -0.82
C ALA A 844 41.65 8.07 0.05
N GLY A 845 41.73 7.16 1.02
CA GLY A 845 40.63 6.86 1.93
C GLY A 845 39.41 6.22 1.27
N CYS A 846 39.52 5.69 0.04
CA CYS A 846 38.41 5.10 -0.70
C CYS A 846 37.78 3.93 0.06
N ALA A 847 38.60 3.14 0.76
CA ALA A 847 38.14 2.02 1.59
C ALA A 847 37.25 2.41 2.78
N ARG A 848 37.05 3.71 3.07
CA ARG A 848 36.09 4.14 4.10
C ARG A 848 34.65 3.98 3.64
N CYS A 849 34.39 4.20 2.35
CA CYS A 849 33.06 4.06 1.74
C CYS A 849 32.94 2.77 0.93
N HIS A 850 34.05 2.22 0.44
CA HIS A 850 34.12 0.96 -0.30
C HIS A 850 34.82 -0.09 0.57
N ASN A 851 34.08 -0.73 1.48
CA ASN A 851 34.57 -1.79 2.36
C ASN A 851 33.62 -2.99 2.34
N GLY A 852 34.02 -4.08 2.98
CA GLY A 852 33.21 -5.26 3.16
C GLY A 852 33.88 -6.53 2.61
N PRO A 853 33.31 -7.70 2.92
CA PRO A 853 33.91 -8.99 2.58
C PRO A 853 33.93 -9.28 1.07
N LEU A 854 33.09 -8.60 0.29
CA LEU A 854 33.03 -8.67 -1.17
C LEU A 854 33.92 -7.64 -1.87
N LEU A 855 34.63 -6.81 -1.11
CA LEU A 855 35.64 -5.90 -1.65
C LEU A 855 36.96 -6.66 -1.81
N SER A 856 36.93 -7.58 -2.77
CA SER A 856 38.05 -8.45 -3.09
C SER A 856 38.71 -8.13 -4.39
#